data_AF-A0A518ID14-F1
#
_entry.id   AF-A0A518ID14-F1
#
_cell.length_a   1.000
_cell.length_b   1.000
_cell.length_c   1.000
_cell.angle_alpha   90.00
_cell.angle_beta   90.00
_cell.angle_gamma   90.00
#
_symmetry.space_group_name_H-M   'P 1'
#
loop_
_entity.id
_entity.type
_entity.pdbx_description
1 polymer ?
#
loop_
_entity_poly.entity_id
_entity_poly.type
_entity_poly.pdbx_seq_one_letter_code
_entity_poly.pdbx_strand_id
1 'polypeptide(L)'
;MKTLQKVTAVIVITGLFGLFLPEVSAKEAQPDQEGLDFFEKKIRPVLIQHCYECHSADSKNLKGSLLLDTKQGTIDGGDSGTALVPGKPAESLLLETMRYGEDSYQMPPKGKLPDDVIADFEKWIAMGAPDPRNETKKKQVKAEIDFEKAREFWSFQPPKSHPAPKVKQQNWPVNKIDSFILAAQEEQGFSPAPAAKKQTLVRRAYFDLIGLPPTPQEVEQFVKDSSPNAYARLIDRLLKSPHYGERWGRHWLDVARYAEDNTNMGPHNGPYPHAYRYRDWVIQALNDDMPYDEFVIRQLATDFLPETGPEDYPALGYMGLGPSYHKEVALSQVTLENRYADDWEDRVDSLCRGLLGLTMACARCHDHKYDPLTVEDYYGIAGVFASVRQTTRPIIPDEEVAKTQPARDKVEALTKTNTDLTAKIKALNKRNVVLKQEIKKAGKTEFALIAPRPDLKKQTTVTFPIPPEELKQNTALIAGYNKTIKANKAKAAEIKKATPGFDLPLADALTEEQVRVEEITEDRMKIVYYPNKPRDLNVFIRGNAGNLGELVPRRFVRVLSDENTEPFKNGSGRLELARSIASRDNPLTARVMVNRVWQHHFGEGLVDTPSNFGKTGSLPSHPELLDDLTVWFMNEGWSLKKLHRLIMLSATYRQSSNVVLTDAQKKQDPNNRLLSYFNRRRLEAEVYRDALLAAGNNLDATQAGPSGDIDDPTFHRRGIYANVSRHKLSTFLQSYDFPDPAIHAARRSKTTTPLQQLFVLNSPFVRQQAQQLAKRFEGESSEQRIDGVYQVLFSRAPTQKETQIGLQFIERAGLTDEPKPAVEQIPTFAGKRMRADVKELGDSYSVELWVKNQIPNDKRIITGYFFSRGKDSAAKAAGDHLGIAGKYRPNKAGRLFFYNGDQQRQSLFGNTVIKPGTWNHVVFIRDQQKIQVYLNGNPKPEIRGEAKPGYESGVSEVIIAGRNDNFSNFQGQLGAVALFNRVLSSSEVQKHFQSAKLEKDQLSHAEYVASILESDPLSCWPLRTDNPNLAQAADITDNNHDGIYEGRQVSDPKQLTPWQRYCQALLCSNEMMFVD
;
A
#
# COMPACT_ATOMS: atom_id res chain seq x y z
N MET A 1 -41.37 22.50 41.59
CA MET A 1 -41.98 23.12 42.79
C MET A 1 -41.73 24.63 42.73
N LYS A 2 -42.74 25.46 43.04
CA LYS A 2 -42.70 26.86 43.55
C LYS A 2 -41.42 27.69 43.22
N THR A 3 -41.43 28.83 42.54
CA THR A 3 -42.41 29.95 42.38
C THR A 3 -42.20 30.65 41.02
N LEU A 4 -42.97 31.65 40.55
CA LEU A 4 -44.26 32.22 40.99
C LEU A 4 -45.15 32.51 39.76
N GLN A 5 -46.45 32.76 40.01
CA GLN A 5 -47.49 33.18 39.08
C GLN A 5 -47.72 34.71 39.11
N LYS A 6 -48.18 35.29 37.98
CA LYS A 6 -49.17 36.40 37.80
C LYS A 6 -49.02 36.99 36.38
N VAL A 7 -50.04 37.24 35.56
CA VAL A 7 -51.50 37.01 35.62
C VAL A 7 -52.00 36.49 34.25
N THR A 8 -53.05 35.68 34.25
CA THR A 8 -53.73 35.14 33.06
C THR A 8 -55.00 35.93 32.73
N ALA A 9 -55.24 36.24 31.46
CA ALA A 9 -56.58 36.40 30.87
C ALA A 9 -56.48 35.98 29.38
N VAL A 10 -57.18 34.99 28.82
CA VAL A 10 -58.64 34.68 28.81
C VAL A 10 -59.44 35.73 28.01
N ILE A 11 -60.23 35.43 26.98
CA ILE A 11 -60.40 34.25 26.10
C ILE A 11 -61.37 34.62 24.94
N VAL A 12 -61.38 33.86 23.83
CA VAL A 12 -62.56 33.59 22.95
C VAL A 12 -63.09 34.64 21.93
N ILE A 13 -63.31 34.10 20.72
CA ILE A 13 -64.16 34.51 19.57
C ILE A 13 -63.73 35.73 18.71
N THR A 14 -63.09 35.52 17.55
CA THR A 14 -63.61 35.26 16.18
C THR A 14 -64.45 36.37 15.53
N GLY A 15 -63.96 36.86 14.38
CA GLY A 15 -64.78 37.02 13.17
C GLY A 15 -65.23 38.45 12.80
N LEU A 16 -64.71 38.93 11.67
CA LEU A 16 -65.26 39.98 10.79
C LEU A 16 -65.73 41.31 11.45
N PHE A 17 -64.92 42.36 11.31
CA PHE A 17 -65.10 43.33 10.21
C PHE A 17 -63.83 44.19 10.07
N GLY A 18 -63.59 44.75 8.89
CA GLY A 18 -62.37 45.51 8.60
C GLY A 18 -62.48 47.02 8.83
N LEU A 19 -61.36 47.68 8.50
CA LEU A 19 -61.12 49.13 8.37
C LEU A 19 -60.74 49.94 9.62
N PHE A 20 -59.77 50.84 9.39
CA PHE A 20 -59.22 51.88 10.27
C PHE A 20 -58.37 51.44 11.48
N LEU A 21 -57.16 50.98 11.18
CA LEU A 21 -55.98 51.38 11.95
C LEU A 21 -55.19 52.41 11.12
N PRO A 22 -54.59 53.45 11.75
CA PRO A 22 -53.91 54.51 11.02
C PRO A 22 -52.61 54.02 10.38
N GLU A 23 -52.28 54.55 9.20
CA GLU A 23 -50.92 54.49 8.69
C GLU A 23 -49.98 55.22 9.66
N VAL A 24 -49.31 54.45 10.52
CA VAL A 24 -48.03 54.89 11.06
C VAL A 24 -47.05 54.81 9.89
N SER A 25 -47.03 55.89 9.10
CA SER A 25 -45.98 56.12 8.11
C SER A 25 -44.65 56.18 8.84
N ALA A 26 -44.00 55.02 8.95
CA ALA A 26 -42.59 54.94 9.26
C ALA A 26 -41.87 55.71 8.17
N LYS A 27 -41.52 56.96 8.49
CA LYS A 27 -40.79 57.86 7.62
C LYS A 27 -39.46 57.18 7.33
N GLU A 28 -39.30 56.59 6.15
CA GLU A 28 -37.99 56.22 5.64
C GLU A 28 -37.12 57.47 5.77
N ALA A 29 -36.08 57.38 6.59
CA ALA A 29 -35.11 58.45 6.68
C ALA A 29 -34.47 58.54 5.30
N GLN A 30 -34.81 59.60 4.55
CA GLN A 30 -34.03 59.96 3.37
C GLN A 30 -32.56 59.96 3.79
N PRO A 31 -31.66 59.33 3.01
CA PRO A 31 -30.26 59.25 3.39
C PRO A 31 -29.75 60.67 3.62
N ASP A 32 -29.14 60.88 4.79
CA ASP A 32 -28.54 62.16 5.14
C ASP A 32 -27.64 62.62 3.99
N GLN A 33 -27.72 63.91 3.66
CA GLN A 33 -26.85 64.51 2.65
C GLN A 33 -25.38 64.26 3.01
N GLU A 34 -25.02 64.26 4.30
CA GLU A 34 -23.69 63.89 4.78
C GLU A 34 -23.31 62.45 4.38
N GLY A 35 -24.25 61.52 4.43
CA GLY A 35 -24.05 60.12 4.05
C GLY A 35 -23.87 59.89 2.54
N LEU A 36 -24.66 60.59 1.72
CA LEU A 36 -24.50 60.55 0.26
C LEU A 36 -23.18 61.21 -0.17
N ASP A 37 -22.84 62.35 0.44
CA ASP A 37 -21.55 63.02 0.25
C ASP A 37 -20.37 62.11 0.65
N PHE A 38 -20.50 61.38 1.76
CA PHE A 38 -19.49 60.42 2.21
C PHE A 38 -19.30 59.30 1.18
N PHE A 39 -20.40 58.74 0.64
CA PHE A 39 -20.33 57.72 -0.39
C PHE A 39 -19.62 58.21 -1.67
N GLU A 40 -20.02 59.38 -2.21
CA GLU A 40 -19.42 59.93 -3.43
C GLU A 40 -17.94 60.32 -3.25
N LYS A 41 -17.55 60.80 -2.06
CA LYS A 41 -16.17 61.27 -1.79
C LYS A 41 -15.22 60.16 -1.34
N LYS A 42 -15.69 59.14 -0.61
CA LYS A 42 -14.83 58.09 -0.02
C LYS A 42 -15.02 56.70 -0.62
N ILE A 43 -16.24 56.32 -0.96
CA ILE A 43 -16.57 54.93 -1.31
C ILE A 43 -16.55 54.69 -2.83
N ARG A 44 -17.30 55.50 -3.59
CA ARG A 44 -17.40 55.36 -5.05
C ARG A 44 -16.03 55.38 -5.78
N PRO A 45 -15.07 56.28 -5.45
CA PRO A 45 -13.78 56.31 -6.15
C PRO A 45 -13.02 54.99 -6.02
N VAL A 46 -13.07 54.36 -4.84
CA VAL A 46 -12.43 53.07 -4.57
C VAL A 46 -13.13 51.94 -5.33
N LEU A 47 -14.47 51.92 -5.34
CA LEU A 47 -15.24 50.94 -6.11
C LEU A 47 -14.92 51.03 -7.61
N ILE A 48 -14.82 52.24 -8.17
CA ILE A 48 -14.41 52.45 -9.58
C ILE A 48 -12.99 51.93 -9.82
N GLN A 49 -12.04 52.33 -8.96
CA GLN A 49 -10.61 52.07 -9.19
C GLN A 49 -10.22 50.60 -8.97
N HIS A 50 -10.86 49.91 -8.02
CA HIS A 50 -10.42 48.59 -7.55
C HIS A 50 -11.44 47.46 -7.75
N CYS A 51 -12.73 47.77 -7.97
CA CYS A 51 -13.79 46.75 -7.98
C CYS A 51 -14.49 46.62 -9.34
N TYR A 52 -14.80 47.73 -10.02
CA TYR A 52 -15.64 47.74 -11.23
C TYR A 52 -15.04 46.97 -12.42
N GLU A 53 -13.71 46.81 -12.50
CA GLU A 53 -13.04 45.95 -13.51
C GLU A 53 -13.64 44.53 -13.55
N CYS A 54 -14.04 44.00 -12.38
CA CYS A 54 -14.59 42.66 -12.18
C CYS A 54 -16.05 42.63 -11.71
N HIS A 55 -16.57 43.73 -11.15
CA HIS A 55 -17.85 43.79 -10.43
C HIS A 55 -18.72 44.98 -10.85
N SER A 56 -18.85 45.21 -12.16
CA SER A 56 -19.80 46.16 -12.74
C SER A 56 -20.60 45.50 -13.87
N ALA A 57 -21.77 46.05 -14.18
CA ALA A 57 -22.66 45.51 -15.21
C ALA A 57 -22.04 45.52 -16.62
N ASP A 58 -21.07 46.41 -16.85
CA ASP A 58 -20.37 46.58 -18.11
C ASP A 58 -19.01 45.84 -18.14
N SER A 59 -18.69 45.03 -17.12
CA SER A 59 -17.47 44.21 -17.06
C SER A 59 -17.49 43.06 -18.07
N LYS A 60 -16.44 42.96 -18.89
CA LYS A 60 -16.22 41.84 -19.81
C LYS A 60 -15.94 40.50 -19.11
N ASN A 61 -15.68 40.51 -17.81
CA ASN A 61 -15.27 39.35 -17.01
C ASN A 61 -15.93 39.37 -15.62
N LEU A 62 -17.24 39.63 -15.56
CA LEU A 62 -18.02 39.69 -14.32
C LEU A 62 -17.69 38.51 -13.39
N LYS A 63 -17.29 38.80 -12.15
CA LYS A 63 -16.86 37.80 -11.16
C LYS A 63 -17.92 37.59 -10.09
N GLY A 64 -18.23 36.31 -9.85
CA GLY A 64 -19.11 35.90 -8.75
C GLY A 64 -20.53 36.46 -8.83
N SER A 65 -21.02 36.80 -10.03
CA SER A 65 -22.31 37.48 -10.29
C SER A 65 -22.56 38.76 -9.47
N LEU A 66 -21.50 39.37 -8.92
CA LEU A 66 -21.58 40.49 -7.98
C LEU A 66 -21.48 41.83 -8.72
N LEU A 67 -22.49 42.68 -8.52
CA LEU A 67 -22.60 44.02 -9.11
C LEU A 67 -22.42 45.10 -8.05
N LEU A 68 -21.20 45.61 -7.92
CA LEU A 68 -20.86 46.68 -6.97
C LEU A 68 -21.12 48.09 -7.53
N ASP A 69 -21.62 48.21 -8.77
CA ASP A 69 -21.91 49.48 -9.46
C ASP A 69 -23.34 50.00 -9.27
N THR A 70 -24.20 49.24 -8.59
CA THR A 70 -25.57 49.64 -8.21
C THR A 70 -25.82 49.44 -6.72
N LYS A 71 -26.74 50.21 -6.13
CA LYS A 71 -27.12 50.04 -4.72
C LYS A 71 -27.66 48.64 -4.45
N GLN A 72 -28.63 48.21 -5.25
CA GLN A 72 -29.30 46.92 -5.06
C GLN A 72 -28.33 45.75 -5.27
N GLY A 73 -27.49 45.78 -6.31
CA GLY A 73 -26.49 44.74 -6.54
C GLY A 73 -25.43 44.64 -5.44
N THR A 74 -25.10 45.77 -4.79
CA THR A 74 -24.19 45.78 -3.64
C THR A 74 -24.83 45.12 -2.42
N ILE A 75 -26.13 45.30 -2.20
CA ILE A 75 -26.91 44.68 -1.11
C ILE A 75 -27.13 43.18 -1.39
N ASP A 76 -27.81 42.85 -2.49
CA ASP A 76 -28.18 41.48 -2.88
C ASP A 76 -26.96 40.56 -2.99
N GLY A 77 -25.80 41.12 -3.34
CA GLY A 77 -24.58 40.37 -3.54
C GLY A 77 -24.59 39.48 -4.77
N GLY A 78 -23.80 38.42 -4.71
CA GLY A 78 -23.51 37.54 -5.84
C GLY A 78 -23.61 36.05 -5.49
N ASP A 79 -22.82 35.20 -6.14
CA ASP A 79 -22.75 33.75 -5.89
C ASP A 79 -22.27 33.39 -4.46
N SER A 80 -21.91 34.40 -3.65
CA SER A 80 -21.56 34.25 -2.23
C SER A 80 -22.77 34.39 -1.30
N GLY A 81 -23.92 34.82 -1.82
CA GLY A 81 -25.00 35.43 -1.03
C GLY A 81 -24.81 36.96 -0.86
N THR A 82 -25.61 37.52 0.05
CA THR A 82 -25.67 38.95 0.43
C THR A 82 -24.28 39.53 0.67
N ALA A 83 -23.91 40.56 -0.09
CA ALA A 83 -22.58 41.18 0.05
C ALA A 83 -22.55 42.29 1.10
N LEU A 84 -23.69 42.95 1.37
CA LEU A 84 -23.80 44.09 2.27
C LEU A 84 -25.10 44.02 3.07
N VAL A 85 -24.98 44.15 4.40
CA VAL A 85 -26.11 44.30 5.32
C VAL A 85 -26.09 45.71 5.90
N PRO A 86 -26.98 46.63 5.44
CA PRO A 86 -27.02 48.01 5.91
C PRO A 86 -27.09 48.13 7.44
N GLY A 87 -26.24 48.98 8.01
CA GLY A 87 -26.14 49.20 9.46
C GLY A 87 -25.35 48.12 10.21
N LYS A 88 -24.89 47.05 9.54
CA LYS A 88 -24.21 45.91 10.19
C LYS A 88 -22.88 45.55 9.53
N PRO A 89 -21.77 46.24 9.89
CA PRO A 89 -20.45 45.95 9.35
C PRO A 89 -19.98 44.51 9.57
N ALA A 90 -20.28 43.92 10.74
CA ALA A 90 -19.86 42.55 11.09
C ALA A 90 -20.64 41.43 10.38
N GLU A 91 -21.80 41.73 9.78
CA GLU A 91 -22.59 40.78 8.98
C GLU A 91 -22.40 41.00 7.46
N SER A 92 -21.50 41.91 7.05
CA SER A 92 -21.32 42.34 5.66
C SER A 92 -20.07 41.72 5.03
N LEU A 93 -20.26 40.71 4.17
CA LEU A 93 -19.20 39.96 3.50
C LEU A 93 -18.24 40.86 2.68
N LEU A 94 -18.72 41.98 2.13
CA LEU A 94 -17.89 42.96 1.43
C LEU A 94 -16.75 43.50 2.33
N LEU A 95 -17.03 43.76 3.61
CA LEU A 95 -16.02 44.27 4.54
C LEU A 95 -15.06 43.18 5.01
N GLU A 96 -15.58 41.98 5.26
CA GLU A 96 -14.78 40.79 5.64
C GLU A 96 -13.74 40.44 4.56
N THR A 97 -14.17 40.46 3.29
CA THR A 97 -13.30 40.17 2.14
C THR A 97 -12.25 41.25 1.89
N MET A 98 -12.59 42.54 2.06
CA MET A 98 -11.61 43.64 2.02
C MET A 98 -10.58 43.60 3.15
N ARG A 99 -10.95 43.04 4.32
CA ARG A 99 -10.04 42.90 5.46
C ARG A 99 -8.99 41.81 5.29
N TYR A 100 -9.22 40.87 4.37
CA TYR A 100 -8.48 39.60 4.24
C TYR A 100 -8.63 38.73 5.51
N GLY A 101 -9.88 38.48 5.95
CA GLY A 101 -10.15 37.55 7.06
C GLY A 101 -9.60 36.15 6.78
N GLU A 102 -9.20 35.41 7.83
CA GLU A 102 -8.49 34.13 7.70
C GLU A 102 -9.27 33.07 6.90
N ASP A 103 -10.61 33.09 6.99
CA ASP A 103 -11.52 32.19 6.25
C ASP A 103 -12.23 32.86 5.05
N SER A 104 -11.81 34.07 4.64
CA SER A 104 -12.52 34.92 3.68
C SER A 104 -11.78 35.14 2.34
N TYR A 105 -12.50 35.60 1.32
CA TYR A 105 -11.92 35.92 0.01
C TYR A 105 -11.08 37.19 0.06
N GLN A 106 -9.83 37.11 -0.36
CA GLN A 106 -8.93 38.26 -0.42
C GLN A 106 -9.22 39.14 -1.64
N MET A 107 -9.90 40.26 -1.46
CA MET A 107 -10.27 41.21 -2.51
C MET A 107 -9.87 42.65 -2.11
N PRO A 108 -9.34 43.49 -3.02
CA PRO A 108 -9.06 43.24 -4.43
C PRO A 108 -7.84 42.32 -4.66
N PRO A 109 -7.82 41.49 -5.71
CA PRO A 109 -6.77 40.47 -5.90
C PRO A 109 -5.39 41.04 -6.26
N LYS A 110 -5.31 42.34 -6.59
CA LYS A 110 -4.05 43.06 -6.89
C LYS A 110 -3.36 43.58 -5.61
N GLY A 111 -3.97 43.44 -4.43
CA GLY A 111 -3.41 43.84 -3.14
C GLY A 111 -4.50 44.36 -2.19
N LYS A 112 -4.30 44.15 -0.88
CA LYS A 112 -5.22 44.62 0.16
C LYS A 112 -5.33 46.14 0.13
N LEU A 113 -6.54 46.67 0.31
CA LEU A 113 -6.77 48.11 0.41
C LEU A 113 -6.10 48.69 1.68
N PRO A 114 -5.67 49.96 1.66
CA PRO A 114 -5.20 50.67 2.85
C PRO A 114 -6.22 50.60 4.01
N ASP A 115 -5.75 50.47 5.25
CA ASP A 115 -6.64 50.27 6.40
C ASP A 115 -7.55 51.48 6.68
N ASP A 116 -7.17 52.70 6.28
CA ASP A 116 -8.01 53.90 6.33
C ASP A 116 -9.16 53.84 5.32
N VAL A 117 -8.93 53.27 4.13
CA VAL A 117 -10.00 52.99 3.15
C VAL A 117 -10.96 51.93 3.69
N ILE A 118 -10.44 50.87 4.31
CA ILE A 118 -11.28 49.83 4.93
C ILE A 118 -12.12 50.41 6.09
N ALA A 119 -11.56 51.33 6.88
CA ALA A 119 -12.28 52.04 7.93
C ALA A 119 -13.37 52.98 7.38
N ASP A 120 -13.13 53.67 6.25
CA ASP A 120 -14.17 54.44 5.57
C ASP A 120 -15.33 53.53 5.12
N PHE A 121 -15.06 52.34 4.56
CA PHE A 121 -16.11 51.37 4.23
C PHE A 121 -16.86 50.87 5.47
N GLU A 122 -16.18 50.50 6.56
CA GLU A 122 -16.83 50.11 7.81
C GLU A 122 -17.77 51.21 8.34
N LYS A 123 -17.31 52.46 8.33
CA LYS A 123 -18.11 53.63 8.72
C LYS A 123 -19.33 53.80 7.82
N TRP A 124 -19.17 53.71 6.49
CA TRP A 124 -20.27 53.81 5.54
C TRP A 124 -21.34 52.73 5.76
N ILE A 125 -20.93 51.48 6.02
CA ILE A 125 -21.87 50.39 6.32
C ILE A 125 -22.60 50.65 7.64
N ALA A 126 -21.89 51.11 8.68
CA ALA A 126 -22.49 51.47 9.97
C ALA A 126 -23.50 52.63 9.86
N MET A 127 -23.30 53.56 8.92
CA MET A 127 -24.24 54.65 8.59
C MET A 127 -25.49 54.19 7.82
N GLY A 128 -25.70 52.88 7.63
CA GLY A 128 -26.82 52.34 6.85
C GLY A 128 -26.54 52.25 5.34
N ALA A 129 -25.27 52.33 4.93
CA ALA A 129 -24.81 52.28 3.53
C ALA A 129 -25.59 53.22 2.58
N PRO A 130 -25.64 54.53 2.86
CA PRO A 130 -26.28 55.52 1.98
C PRO A 130 -25.62 55.53 0.59
N ASP A 131 -26.41 55.35 -0.46
CA ASP A 131 -25.94 55.20 -1.83
C ASP A 131 -26.95 55.84 -2.80
N PRO A 132 -26.55 56.78 -3.67
CA PRO A 132 -27.43 57.43 -4.64
C PRO A 132 -27.67 56.61 -5.92
N ARG A 133 -27.02 55.45 -6.10
CA ARG A 133 -27.10 54.59 -7.30
C ARG A 133 -28.38 53.76 -7.33
N ASN A 134 -29.51 54.45 -7.41
CA ASN A 134 -30.86 53.87 -7.43
C ASN A 134 -31.26 53.28 -8.81
N GLU A 135 -30.35 53.23 -9.79
CA GLU A 135 -30.61 52.55 -11.07
C GLU A 135 -30.69 51.03 -10.88
N THR A 136 -31.90 50.49 -11.01
CA THR A 136 -32.14 49.04 -11.07
C THR A 136 -31.81 48.48 -12.45
N LYS A 137 -30.51 48.43 -12.78
CA LYS A 137 -30.05 47.50 -13.84
C LYS A 137 -30.43 46.09 -13.41
N LYS A 138 -31.23 45.37 -14.22
CA LYS A 138 -31.60 43.98 -13.94
C LYS A 138 -30.31 43.17 -13.71
N LYS A 139 -30.29 42.37 -12.63
CA LYS A 139 -29.24 41.37 -12.37
C LYS A 139 -28.98 40.64 -13.69
N GLN A 140 -27.72 40.61 -14.16
CA GLN A 140 -27.38 39.72 -15.28
C GLN A 140 -27.74 38.32 -14.79
N VAL A 141 -28.78 37.73 -15.41
CA VAL A 141 -29.24 36.39 -15.07
C VAL A 141 -28.03 35.47 -15.26
N LYS A 142 -27.79 34.60 -14.27
CA LYS A 142 -26.80 33.51 -14.34
C LYS A 142 -26.88 32.93 -15.76
N ALA A 143 -25.78 32.91 -16.51
CA ALA A 143 -25.82 32.47 -17.91
C ALA A 143 -26.33 31.02 -17.95
N GLU A 144 -27.63 30.85 -18.22
CA GLU A 144 -28.29 29.56 -18.10
C GLU A 144 -27.67 28.59 -19.10
N ILE A 145 -27.45 27.36 -18.66
CA ILE A 145 -26.94 26.30 -19.52
C ILE A 145 -28.04 26.01 -20.54
N ASP A 146 -27.77 26.38 -21.80
CA ASP A 146 -28.56 26.01 -22.96
C ASP A 146 -28.44 24.50 -23.18
N PHE A 147 -29.31 23.73 -22.51
CA PHE A 147 -29.28 22.27 -22.53
C PHE A 147 -29.55 21.69 -23.92
N GLU A 148 -30.38 22.32 -24.74
CA GLU A 148 -30.62 21.86 -26.11
C GLU A 148 -29.34 21.93 -26.94
N LYS A 149 -28.68 23.09 -26.93
CA LYS A 149 -27.37 23.25 -27.57
C LYS A 149 -26.29 22.39 -26.93
N ALA A 150 -26.39 22.09 -25.64
CA ALA A 150 -25.44 21.20 -24.99
C ALA A 150 -25.57 19.76 -25.51
N ARG A 151 -26.81 19.26 -25.71
CA ARG A 151 -27.07 17.92 -26.29
C ARG A 151 -26.57 17.77 -27.74
N GLU A 152 -26.31 18.87 -28.46
CA GLU A 152 -25.65 18.81 -29.78
C GLU A 152 -24.20 18.29 -29.70
N PHE A 153 -23.53 18.35 -28.55
CA PHE A 153 -22.15 17.89 -28.40
C PHE A 153 -22.04 16.37 -28.60
N TRP A 154 -20.98 15.93 -29.29
CA TRP A 154 -20.89 14.59 -29.89
C TRP A 154 -21.17 13.42 -28.92
N SER A 155 -20.72 13.53 -27.66
CA SER A 155 -20.86 12.48 -26.64
C SER A 155 -22.22 12.46 -25.96
N PHE A 156 -23.01 13.53 -26.07
CA PHE A 156 -24.39 13.60 -25.57
C PHE A 156 -25.43 13.24 -26.66
N GLN A 157 -25.05 13.15 -27.93
CA GLN A 157 -25.90 12.56 -28.97
C GLN A 157 -25.93 11.02 -28.85
N PRO A 158 -27.08 10.35 -29.06
CA PRO A 158 -27.13 8.89 -29.14
C PRO A 158 -26.19 8.31 -30.22
N PRO A 159 -25.48 7.20 -29.93
CA PRO A 159 -24.54 6.59 -30.87
C PRO A 159 -25.27 5.98 -32.08
N LYS A 160 -24.64 6.06 -33.25
CA LYS A 160 -25.22 5.61 -34.53
C LYS A 160 -24.42 4.43 -35.11
N SER A 161 -25.07 3.56 -35.87
CA SER A 161 -24.35 2.59 -36.70
C SER A 161 -24.04 3.22 -38.06
N HIS A 162 -22.79 3.06 -38.50
CA HIS A 162 -22.27 3.63 -39.75
C HIS A 162 -22.00 2.51 -40.76
N PRO A 163 -22.15 2.70 -42.08
CA PRO A 163 -21.70 1.72 -43.06
C PRO A 163 -20.16 1.57 -43.03
N ALA A 164 -19.63 0.44 -43.51
CA ALA A 164 -18.18 0.28 -43.64
C ALA A 164 -17.61 1.30 -44.66
N PRO A 165 -16.57 2.09 -44.32
CA PRO A 165 -15.97 3.02 -45.26
C PRO A 165 -15.36 2.35 -46.49
N LYS A 166 -15.34 3.08 -47.61
CA LYS A 166 -14.68 2.62 -48.85
C LYS A 166 -13.18 2.87 -48.76
N VAL A 167 -12.39 1.82 -48.92
CA VAL A 167 -10.91 1.84 -48.86
C VAL A 167 -10.29 1.48 -50.21
N LYS A 168 -9.00 1.77 -50.40
CA LYS A 168 -8.19 1.42 -51.57
C LYS A 168 -7.66 -0.02 -51.41
N GLN A 169 -7.15 -0.40 -50.23
CA GLN A 169 -6.62 -1.74 -49.95
C GLN A 169 -7.73 -2.72 -49.51
N GLN A 170 -8.64 -3.04 -50.45
CA GLN A 170 -9.83 -3.88 -50.23
C GLN A 170 -9.57 -5.27 -49.60
N ASN A 171 -8.37 -5.82 -49.73
CA ASN A 171 -8.02 -7.15 -49.22
C ASN A 171 -7.46 -7.16 -47.77
N TRP A 172 -7.20 -6.00 -47.16
CA TRP A 172 -6.65 -5.93 -45.80
C TRP A 172 -7.73 -6.02 -44.71
N PRO A 173 -8.91 -5.37 -44.82
CA PRO A 173 -9.97 -5.50 -43.83
C PRO A 173 -10.48 -6.93 -43.67
N VAL A 174 -10.48 -7.43 -42.44
CA VAL A 174 -11.10 -8.73 -42.07
C VAL A 174 -12.48 -8.51 -41.46
N ASN A 175 -12.66 -7.38 -40.76
CA ASN A 175 -13.96 -6.93 -40.28
C ASN A 175 -14.11 -5.42 -40.41
N LYS A 176 -15.25 -4.90 -39.96
CA LYS A 176 -15.64 -3.49 -40.12
C LYS A 176 -14.74 -2.50 -39.37
N ILE A 177 -14.11 -2.92 -38.27
CA ILE A 177 -13.12 -2.09 -37.54
C ILE A 177 -12.00 -1.70 -38.49
N ASP A 178 -11.49 -2.69 -39.23
CA ASP A 178 -10.37 -2.50 -40.15
C ASP A 178 -10.72 -1.51 -41.28
N SER A 179 -11.97 -1.47 -41.75
CA SER A 179 -12.42 -0.50 -42.76
C SER A 179 -12.35 0.95 -42.25
N PHE A 180 -12.74 1.21 -41.00
CA PHE A 180 -12.64 2.55 -40.40
C PHE A 180 -11.19 2.98 -40.19
N ILE A 181 -10.37 2.08 -39.62
CA ILE A 181 -8.96 2.33 -39.36
C ILE A 181 -8.18 2.56 -40.65
N LEU A 182 -8.38 1.69 -41.66
CA LEU A 182 -7.69 1.81 -42.95
C LEU A 182 -8.11 3.06 -43.73
N ALA A 183 -9.38 3.47 -43.68
CA ALA A 183 -9.82 4.70 -44.34
C ALA A 183 -9.09 5.93 -43.79
N ALA A 184 -8.97 6.06 -42.46
CA ALA A 184 -8.23 7.15 -41.82
C ALA A 184 -6.72 7.10 -42.12
N GLN A 185 -6.12 5.90 -42.22
CA GLN A 185 -4.73 5.73 -42.66
C GLN A 185 -4.54 6.17 -44.13
N GLU A 186 -5.42 5.75 -45.03
CA GLU A 186 -5.33 6.04 -46.46
C GLU A 186 -5.60 7.51 -46.83
N GLU A 187 -6.31 8.24 -45.96
CA GLU A 187 -6.48 9.69 -46.04
C GLU A 187 -5.15 10.42 -45.78
N GLN A 188 -4.37 9.95 -44.79
CA GLN A 188 -3.01 10.46 -44.52
C GLN A 188 -1.92 9.83 -45.42
N GLY A 189 -2.30 8.97 -46.37
CA GLY A 189 -1.37 8.29 -47.27
C GLY A 189 -0.52 7.20 -46.59
N PHE A 190 -0.91 6.72 -45.41
CA PHE A 190 -0.25 5.63 -44.71
C PHE A 190 -0.66 4.26 -45.30
N SER A 191 0.01 3.21 -44.82
CA SER A 191 -0.36 1.82 -45.06
C SER A 191 -0.20 1.02 -43.77
N PRO A 192 -1.06 0.02 -43.54
CA PRO A 192 -1.02 -0.79 -42.33
C PRO A 192 0.22 -1.70 -42.32
N ALA A 193 0.65 -2.04 -41.11
CA ALA A 193 1.73 -2.99 -40.90
C ALA A 193 1.33 -4.41 -41.33
N PRO A 194 2.30 -5.26 -41.70
CA PRO A 194 2.05 -6.68 -41.88
C PRO A 194 1.57 -7.33 -40.58
N ALA A 195 0.82 -8.42 -40.69
CA ALA A 195 0.40 -9.21 -39.55
C ALA A 195 1.61 -9.71 -38.73
N ALA A 196 1.47 -9.70 -37.40
CA ALA A 196 2.50 -10.21 -36.50
C ALA A 196 2.70 -11.72 -36.67
N LYS A 197 3.90 -12.21 -36.31
CA LYS A 197 4.21 -13.64 -36.28
C LYS A 197 3.28 -14.36 -35.30
N LYS A 198 2.97 -15.63 -35.56
CA LYS A 198 2.10 -16.45 -34.69
C LYS A 198 2.57 -16.46 -33.23
N GLN A 199 3.88 -16.54 -32.98
CA GLN A 199 4.47 -16.48 -31.64
C GLN A 199 4.09 -15.19 -30.89
N THR A 200 4.20 -14.04 -31.55
CA THR A 200 3.79 -12.74 -31.02
C THR A 200 2.28 -12.71 -30.78
N LEU A 201 1.46 -13.19 -31.73
CA LEU A 201 -0.01 -13.18 -31.59
C LEU A 201 -0.52 -14.06 -30.44
N VAL A 202 0.07 -15.24 -30.19
CA VAL A 202 -0.32 -16.08 -29.05
C VAL A 202 0.11 -15.43 -27.74
N ARG A 203 1.35 -14.96 -27.63
CA ARG A 203 1.84 -14.26 -26.43
C ARG A 203 0.98 -13.05 -26.09
N ARG A 204 0.66 -12.21 -27.08
CA ARG A 204 -0.22 -11.04 -26.93
C ARG A 204 -1.61 -11.42 -26.45
N ALA A 205 -2.26 -12.38 -27.12
CA ALA A 205 -3.61 -12.82 -26.75
C ALA A 205 -3.69 -13.38 -25.31
N TYR A 206 -2.66 -14.11 -24.87
CA TYR A 206 -2.57 -14.65 -23.51
C TYR A 206 -2.47 -13.56 -22.45
N PHE A 207 -1.57 -12.58 -22.63
CA PHE A 207 -1.47 -11.46 -21.68
C PHE A 207 -2.72 -10.56 -21.68
N ASP A 208 -3.40 -10.41 -22.83
CA ASP A 208 -4.57 -9.54 -22.92
C ASP A 208 -5.85 -10.16 -22.38
N LEU A 209 -6.06 -11.46 -22.60
CA LEU A 209 -7.27 -12.12 -22.14
C LEU A 209 -7.14 -12.69 -20.74
N ILE A 210 -5.98 -13.23 -20.34
CA ILE A 210 -5.83 -13.91 -19.04
C ILE A 210 -4.69 -13.36 -18.17
N GLY A 211 -3.81 -12.49 -18.70
CA GLY A 211 -2.73 -11.88 -17.92
C GLY A 211 -1.64 -12.85 -17.47
N LEU A 212 -1.44 -13.94 -18.21
CA LEU A 212 -0.43 -14.97 -17.94
C LEU A 212 0.32 -15.28 -19.25
N PRO A 213 1.61 -15.65 -19.23
CA PRO A 213 2.31 -16.11 -20.42
C PRO A 213 1.77 -17.48 -20.90
N PRO A 214 1.80 -17.78 -22.21
CA PRO A 214 1.50 -19.13 -22.71
C PRO A 214 2.62 -20.11 -22.36
N THR A 215 2.29 -21.38 -22.14
CA THR A 215 3.30 -22.44 -22.03
C THR A 215 3.96 -22.72 -23.40
N PRO A 216 5.22 -23.21 -23.45
CA PRO A 216 5.87 -23.59 -24.71
C PRO A 216 5.03 -24.54 -25.57
N GLN A 217 4.34 -25.49 -24.94
CA GLN A 217 3.45 -26.46 -25.60
C GLN A 217 2.24 -25.77 -26.26
N GLU A 218 1.62 -24.78 -25.61
CA GLU A 218 0.51 -24.03 -26.19
C GLU A 218 0.95 -23.12 -27.34
N VAL A 219 2.16 -22.54 -27.24
CA VAL A 219 2.79 -21.80 -28.35
C VAL A 219 3.01 -22.73 -29.53
N GLU A 220 3.61 -23.90 -29.32
CA GLU A 220 3.88 -24.89 -30.36
C GLU A 220 2.60 -25.36 -31.05
N GLN A 221 1.57 -25.73 -30.28
CA GLN A 221 0.26 -26.14 -30.79
C GLN A 221 -0.35 -25.06 -31.71
N PHE A 222 -0.38 -23.80 -31.28
CA PHE A 222 -0.92 -22.71 -32.09
C PHE A 222 -0.07 -22.39 -33.33
N VAL A 223 1.26 -22.43 -33.20
CA VAL A 223 2.18 -22.20 -34.32
C VAL A 223 1.99 -23.25 -35.41
N LYS A 224 1.85 -24.53 -35.02
CA LYS A 224 1.64 -25.67 -35.95
C LYS A 224 0.24 -25.74 -36.55
N ASP A 225 -0.80 -25.21 -35.89
CA ASP A 225 -2.18 -25.24 -36.40
C ASP A 225 -2.35 -24.36 -37.66
N SER A 226 -2.39 -24.98 -38.83
CA SER A 226 -2.54 -24.30 -40.14
C SER A 226 -4.00 -23.96 -40.50
N SER A 227 -4.98 -24.25 -39.63
CA SER A 227 -6.38 -24.00 -39.92
C SER A 227 -6.68 -22.50 -40.09
N PRO A 228 -7.58 -22.10 -41.01
CA PRO A 228 -7.93 -20.68 -41.20
C PRO A 228 -8.55 -20.02 -39.97
N ASN A 229 -9.19 -20.82 -39.09
CA ASN A 229 -9.80 -20.40 -37.84
C ASN A 229 -8.95 -20.72 -36.58
N ALA A 230 -7.67 -21.10 -36.72
CA ALA A 230 -6.78 -21.41 -35.59
C ALA A 230 -6.74 -20.28 -34.55
N TYR A 231 -6.64 -19.02 -35.01
CA TYR A 231 -6.59 -17.86 -34.13
C TYR A 231 -7.93 -17.58 -33.45
N ALA A 232 -9.06 -17.75 -34.14
CA ALA A 232 -10.38 -17.62 -33.52
C ALA A 232 -10.59 -18.66 -32.41
N ARG A 233 -10.20 -19.92 -32.64
CA ARG A 233 -10.24 -20.97 -31.60
C ARG A 233 -9.36 -20.65 -30.40
N LEU A 234 -8.19 -20.03 -30.61
CA LEU A 234 -7.33 -19.56 -29.52
C LEU A 234 -8.06 -18.50 -28.66
N ILE A 235 -8.64 -17.48 -29.30
CA ILE A 235 -9.41 -16.44 -28.59
C ILE A 235 -10.62 -17.05 -27.86
N ASP A 236 -11.38 -17.93 -28.52
CA ASP A 236 -12.54 -18.61 -27.94
C ASP A 236 -12.19 -19.50 -26.75
N ARG A 237 -10.98 -20.08 -26.72
CA ARG A 237 -10.46 -20.84 -25.57
C ARG A 237 -10.04 -19.93 -24.42
N LEU A 238 -9.38 -18.82 -24.71
CA LEU A 238 -8.93 -17.86 -23.69
C LEU A 238 -10.10 -17.11 -23.02
N LEU A 239 -11.13 -16.73 -23.78
CA LEU A 239 -12.37 -16.12 -23.24
C LEU A 239 -13.20 -17.08 -22.36
N LYS A 240 -12.98 -18.38 -22.49
CA LYS A 240 -13.56 -19.43 -21.63
C LYS A 240 -12.68 -19.81 -20.44
N SER A 241 -11.46 -19.28 -20.36
CA SER A 241 -10.57 -19.51 -19.21
C SER A 241 -11.14 -18.77 -17.98
N PRO A 242 -11.16 -19.38 -16.78
CA PRO A 242 -11.58 -18.68 -15.57
C PRO A 242 -10.58 -17.60 -15.14
N HIS A 243 -9.41 -17.54 -15.76
CA HIS A 243 -8.43 -16.46 -15.61
C HIS A 243 -8.80 -15.20 -16.41
N TYR A 244 -9.85 -15.24 -17.24
CA TYR A 244 -10.38 -14.08 -17.95
C TYR A 244 -10.94 -13.02 -16.99
N GLY A 245 -11.83 -13.42 -16.09
CA GLY A 245 -12.40 -12.55 -15.06
C GLY A 245 -11.34 -12.00 -14.10
N GLU A 246 -10.25 -12.75 -13.85
CA GLU A 246 -9.10 -12.24 -13.09
C GLU A 246 -8.35 -11.13 -13.83
N ARG A 247 -8.17 -11.26 -15.15
CA ARG A 247 -7.50 -10.25 -15.97
C ARG A 247 -8.32 -8.97 -16.07
N TRP A 248 -9.59 -9.11 -16.48
CA TRP A 248 -10.46 -7.96 -16.76
C TRP A 248 -11.09 -7.37 -15.49
N GLY A 249 -11.25 -8.19 -14.44
CA GLY A 249 -11.67 -7.73 -13.12
C GLY A 249 -10.67 -6.74 -12.52
N ARG A 250 -9.36 -6.92 -12.70
CA ARG A 250 -8.39 -5.93 -12.21
C ARG A 250 -8.59 -4.55 -12.86
N HIS A 251 -8.83 -4.49 -14.17
CA HIS A 251 -9.11 -3.23 -14.87
C HIS A 251 -10.37 -2.53 -14.34
N TRP A 252 -11.42 -3.29 -14.02
CA TRP A 252 -12.61 -2.74 -13.37
C TRP A 252 -12.32 -2.25 -11.94
N LEU A 253 -11.55 -2.99 -11.16
CA LEU A 253 -11.24 -2.69 -9.77
C LEU A 253 -10.39 -1.41 -9.59
N ASP A 254 -9.57 -1.07 -10.58
CA ASP A 254 -8.88 0.23 -10.65
C ASP A 254 -9.89 1.40 -10.78
N VAL A 255 -10.90 1.24 -11.63
CA VAL A 255 -11.99 2.23 -11.84
C VAL A 255 -12.92 2.29 -10.63
N ALA A 256 -13.19 1.15 -9.99
CA ALA A 256 -13.95 1.04 -8.76
C ALA A 256 -13.17 1.48 -7.50
N ARG A 257 -11.89 1.88 -7.65
CA ARG A 257 -11.01 2.33 -6.56
C ARG A 257 -10.94 1.32 -5.41
N TYR A 258 -10.89 0.03 -5.76
CA TYR A 258 -10.92 -1.08 -4.81
C TYR A 258 -9.79 -0.99 -3.78
N ALA A 259 -10.14 -1.10 -2.50
CA ALA A 259 -9.21 -1.37 -1.41
C ALA A 259 -9.91 -2.11 -0.27
N GLU A 260 -9.10 -2.70 0.61
CA GLU A 260 -9.54 -3.50 1.75
C GLU A 260 -9.43 -2.72 3.07
N ASP A 261 -9.11 -1.42 3.00
CA ASP A 261 -9.06 -0.51 4.13
C ASP A 261 -9.57 0.90 3.78
N ASN A 262 -9.65 1.74 4.81
CA ASN A 262 -10.18 3.08 4.73
C ASN A 262 -9.07 4.14 4.61
N THR A 263 -9.41 5.39 4.25
CA THR A 263 -8.47 6.53 4.24
C THR A 263 -8.22 7.10 5.63
N ASN A 264 -9.12 6.86 6.58
CA ASN A 264 -9.03 7.33 7.97
C ASN A 264 -9.26 6.18 8.95
N MET A 265 -8.21 5.42 9.27
CA MET A 265 -8.33 4.33 10.25
C MET A 265 -8.58 4.86 11.68
N GLY A 266 -9.64 4.34 12.31
CA GLY A 266 -10.07 4.71 13.66
C GLY A 266 -11.00 3.66 14.27
N PRO A 267 -11.44 3.82 15.54
CA PRO A 267 -12.28 2.82 16.21
C PRO A 267 -13.68 2.63 15.59
N HIS A 268 -14.08 3.51 14.65
CA HIS A 268 -15.34 3.44 13.91
C HIS A 268 -15.15 3.17 12.40
N ASN A 269 -13.95 3.42 11.86
CA ASN A 269 -13.59 3.20 10.45
C ASN A 269 -12.41 2.21 10.42
N GLY A 270 -12.72 0.92 10.53
CA GLY A 270 -11.74 -0.16 10.42
C GLY A 270 -11.42 -0.54 8.97
N PRO A 271 -10.60 -1.58 8.76
CA PRO A 271 -10.48 -2.21 7.44
C PRO A 271 -11.81 -2.87 7.04
N TYR A 272 -11.97 -3.17 5.76
CA TYR A 272 -13.10 -3.88 5.18
C TYR A 272 -12.80 -5.41 5.14
N PRO A 273 -13.21 -6.19 6.17
CA PRO A 273 -12.77 -7.57 6.35
C PRO A 273 -13.29 -8.56 5.30
N HIS A 274 -14.24 -8.12 4.46
CA HIS A 274 -14.90 -8.94 3.45
C HIS A 274 -14.83 -8.31 2.04
N ALA A 275 -14.04 -7.24 1.86
CA ALA A 275 -13.82 -6.57 0.57
C ALA A 275 -13.46 -7.53 -0.57
N TYR A 276 -12.65 -8.55 -0.27
CA TYR A 276 -12.25 -9.58 -1.22
C TYR A 276 -13.44 -10.27 -1.92
N ARG A 277 -14.63 -10.30 -1.29
CA ARG A 277 -15.84 -10.86 -1.91
C ARG A 277 -16.38 -10.01 -3.07
N TYR A 278 -16.23 -8.69 -3.02
CA TYR A 278 -16.60 -7.83 -4.16
C TYR A 278 -15.67 -8.07 -5.35
N ARG A 279 -14.36 -8.17 -5.10
CA ARG A 279 -13.38 -8.59 -6.12
C ARG A 279 -13.76 -9.94 -6.71
N ASP A 280 -14.09 -10.93 -5.88
CA ASP A 280 -14.46 -12.27 -6.35
C ASP A 280 -15.78 -12.26 -7.14
N TRP A 281 -16.77 -11.46 -6.73
CA TRP A 281 -18.01 -11.25 -7.48
C TRP A 281 -17.75 -10.58 -8.84
N VAL A 282 -16.88 -9.56 -8.92
CA VAL A 282 -16.47 -8.94 -10.19
C VAL A 282 -15.80 -9.95 -11.11
N ILE A 283 -14.88 -10.76 -10.58
CA ILE A 283 -14.21 -11.84 -11.34
C ILE A 283 -15.24 -12.83 -11.88
N GLN A 284 -16.20 -13.24 -11.05
CA GLN A 284 -17.25 -14.19 -11.42
C GLN A 284 -18.20 -13.63 -12.48
N ALA A 285 -18.74 -12.42 -12.29
CA ALA A 285 -19.64 -11.77 -13.24
C ALA A 285 -19.02 -11.61 -14.64
N LEU A 286 -17.72 -11.29 -14.71
CA LEU A 286 -16.98 -11.24 -15.98
C LEU A 286 -16.74 -12.64 -16.55
N ASN A 287 -16.43 -13.64 -15.72
CA ASN A 287 -16.29 -15.03 -16.16
C ASN A 287 -17.60 -15.62 -16.71
N ASP A 288 -18.75 -15.21 -16.19
CA ASP A 288 -20.08 -15.61 -16.66
C ASP A 288 -20.54 -14.80 -17.89
N ASP A 289 -19.78 -13.78 -18.31
CA ASP A 289 -20.12 -12.84 -19.39
C ASP A 289 -21.45 -12.11 -19.14
N MET A 290 -21.68 -11.72 -17.87
CA MET A 290 -22.83 -10.92 -17.47
C MET A 290 -22.95 -9.67 -18.36
N PRO A 291 -24.15 -9.38 -18.90
CA PRO A 291 -24.40 -8.16 -19.66
C PRO A 291 -23.92 -6.92 -18.88
N TYR A 292 -23.17 -6.03 -19.51
CA TYR A 292 -22.54 -4.92 -18.81
C TYR A 292 -23.56 -3.94 -18.18
N ASP A 293 -24.74 -3.80 -18.78
CA ASP A 293 -25.89 -3.09 -18.20
C ASP A 293 -26.38 -3.75 -16.90
N GLU A 294 -26.59 -5.07 -16.87
CA GLU A 294 -26.90 -5.81 -15.63
C GLU A 294 -25.79 -5.69 -14.58
N PHE A 295 -24.53 -5.77 -15.01
CA PHE A 295 -23.35 -5.63 -14.13
C PHE A 295 -23.30 -4.26 -13.46
N VAL A 296 -23.70 -3.19 -14.15
CA VAL A 296 -23.85 -1.85 -13.56
C VAL A 296 -25.03 -1.81 -12.59
N ILE A 297 -26.18 -2.39 -12.97
CA ILE A 297 -27.39 -2.36 -12.12
C ILE A 297 -27.17 -3.11 -10.81
N ARG A 298 -26.62 -4.33 -10.84
CA ARG A 298 -26.37 -5.15 -9.64
C ARG A 298 -25.43 -4.45 -8.66
N GLN A 299 -24.35 -3.84 -9.14
CA GLN A 299 -23.39 -3.12 -8.27
C GLN A 299 -23.98 -1.92 -7.53
N LEU A 300 -25.03 -1.30 -8.08
CA LEU A 300 -25.71 -0.17 -7.47
C LEU A 300 -26.95 -0.58 -6.67
N ALA A 301 -27.66 -1.64 -7.07
CA ALA A 301 -29.03 -1.88 -6.65
C ALA A 301 -29.48 -3.36 -6.60
N THR A 302 -28.56 -4.34 -6.52
CA THR A 302 -28.95 -5.77 -6.50
C THR A 302 -29.96 -6.12 -5.40
N ASP A 303 -29.90 -5.46 -4.24
CA ASP A 303 -30.84 -5.69 -3.14
C ASP A 303 -32.29 -5.24 -3.41
N PHE A 304 -32.57 -4.72 -4.61
CA PHE A 304 -33.90 -4.42 -5.13
C PHE A 304 -34.31 -5.27 -6.35
N LEU A 305 -33.46 -6.18 -6.82
CA LEU A 305 -33.71 -7.02 -8.00
C LEU A 305 -34.36 -8.34 -7.57
N PRO A 306 -35.59 -8.67 -8.04
CA PRO A 306 -36.29 -9.89 -7.65
C PRO A 306 -35.60 -11.18 -8.10
N GLU A 307 -34.70 -11.10 -9.07
CA GLU A 307 -33.88 -12.21 -9.59
C GLU A 307 -32.57 -12.46 -8.82
N THR A 308 -32.28 -11.70 -7.75
CA THR A 308 -31.03 -11.83 -6.98
C THR A 308 -31.28 -12.05 -5.48
N GLY A 309 -30.36 -12.74 -4.81
CA GLY A 309 -30.43 -13.02 -3.38
C GLY A 309 -29.29 -12.40 -2.56
N PRO A 310 -29.23 -12.67 -1.24
CA PRO A 310 -28.16 -12.19 -0.35
C PRO A 310 -26.74 -12.56 -0.81
N GLU A 311 -26.58 -13.65 -1.57
CA GLU A 311 -25.35 -14.06 -2.22
C GLU A 311 -24.77 -13.02 -3.20
N ASP A 312 -25.61 -12.15 -3.77
CA ASP A 312 -25.21 -11.05 -4.66
C ASP A 312 -24.87 -9.76 -3.91
N TYR A 313 -25.12 -9.64 -2.59
CA TYR A 313 -24.74 -8.45 -1.81
C TYR A 313 -23.26 -8.00 -1.94
N PRO A 314 -22.26 -8.87 -2.20
CA PRO A 314 -20.91 -8.42 -2.54
C PRO A 314 -20.85 -7.43 -3.72
N ALA A 315 -21.78 -7.46 -4.68
CA ALA A 315 -21.87 -6.50 -5.78
C ALA A 315 -21.94 -5.05 -5.30
N LEU A 316 -22.66 -4.80 -4.20
CA LEU A 316 -22.81 -3.49 -3.57
C LEU A 316 -21.48 -2.94 -3.03
N GLY A 317 -20.41 -3.75 -2.99
CA GLY A 317 -19.07 -3.33 -2.65
C GLY A 317 -18.50 -2.22 -3.53
N TYR A 318 -19.00 -2.01 -4.75
CA TYR A 318 -18.61 -0.87 -5.62
C TYR A 318 -18.76 0.48 -4.89
N MET A 319 -19.84 0.65 -4.13
CA MET A 319 -20.08 1.83 -3.29
C MET A 319 -19.86 1.55 -1.79
N GLY A 320 -19.96 0.28 -1.38
CA GLY A 320 -19.72 -0.19 -0.01
C GLY A 320 -18.27 -0.06 0.45
N LEU A 321 -17.29 -0.16 -0.46
CA LEU A 321 -15.85 -0.18 -0.16
C LEU A 321 -15.12 1.15 -0.42
N GLY A 322 -15.83 2.20 -0.84
CA GLY A 322 -15.23 3.53 -1.00
C GLY A 322 -14.76 4.11 0.34
N PRO A 323 -13.91 5.15 0.33
CA PRO A 323 -13.41 5.81 1.54
C PRO A 323 -14.53 6.43 2.40
N SER A 324 -14.23 6.58 3.69
CA SER A 324 -15.01 7.28 4.70
C SER A 324 -14.11 8.23 5.49
N TYR A 325 -14.42 9.52 5.46
CA TYR A 325 -13.58 10.58 6.01
C TYR A 325 -13.94 10.97 7.44
N HIS A 326 -15.09 10.54 7.97
CA HIS A 326 -15.56 10.89 9.32
C HIS A 326 -14.94 10.03 10.42
N LYS A 327 -14.12 10.63 11.32
CA LYS A 327 -13.31 9.87 12.31
C LYS A 327 -13.78 10.00 13.78
N GLU A 328 -14.52 11.06 14.11
CA GLU A 328 -14.76 11.49 15.49
C GLU A 328 -16.21 11.93 15.70
N VAL A 329 -16.78 11.68 16.87
CA VAL A 329 -18.16 12.10 17.26
C VAL A 329 -18.18 13.36 18.16
N ALA A 330 -17.03 14.00 18.35
CA ALA A 330 -16.83 15.19 19.20
C ALA A 330 -16.48 16.44 18.36
N LEU A 331 -16.94 16.49 17.11
CA LEU A 331 -16.83 17.64 16.22
C LEU A 331 -18.19 18.35 16.14
N SER A 332 -18.20 19.62 15.75
CA SER A 332 -19.45 20.37 15.56
C SER A 332 -20.30 19.79 14.42
N GLN A 333 -21.61 20.05 14.44
CA GLN A 333 -22.55 19.52 13.45
C GLN A 333 -22.10 19.85 12.02
N VAL A 334 -21.77 21.12 11.75
CA VAL A 334 -21.33 21.59 10.42
C VAL A 334 -20.04 20.89 9.98
N THR A 335 -19.08 20.66 10.89
CA THR A 335 -17.87 19.90 10.55
C THR A 335 -18.19 18.46 10.16
N LEU A 336 -19.11 17.79 10.87
CA LEU A 336 -19.52 16.42 10.53
C LEU A 336 -20.33 16.33 9.24
N GLU A 337 -21.25 17.27 9.00
CA GLU A 337 -22.01 17.31 7.75
C GLU A 337 -21.11 17.61 6.53
N ASN A 338 -20.08 18.45 6.69
CA ASN A 338 -19.05 18.62 5.66
C ASN A 338 -18.25 17.33 5.41
N ARG A 339 -17.91 16.54 6.45
CA ARG A 339 -17.25 15.22 6.25
C ARG A 339 -18.13 14.21 5.52
N TYR A 340 -19.43 14.21 5.77
CA TYR A 340 -20.36 13.38 4.99
C TYR A 340 -20.53 13.88 3.56
N ALA A 341 -20.44 15.19 3.31
CA ALA A 341 -20.41 15.71 1.95
C ALA A 341 -19.15 15.30 1.18
N ASP A 342 -18.00 15.15 1.87
CA ASP A 342 -16.78 14.58 1.28
C ASP A 342 -16.98 13.08 0.94
N ASP A 343 -17.67 12.31 1.80
CA ASP A 343 -18.06 10.92 1.53
C ASP A 343 -18.98 10.82 0.28
N TRP A 344 -19.93 11.76 0.12
CA TRP A 344 -20.83 11.79 -1.05
C TRP A 344 -20.13 12.24 -2.33
N GLU A 345 -19.27 13.26 -2.26
CA GLU A 345 -18.47 13.73 -3.39
C GLU A 345 -17.68 12.57 -4.00
N ASP A 346 -17.03 11.78 -3.15
CA ASP A 346 -16.22 10.64 -3.57
C ASP A 346 -17.01 9.57 -4.34
N ARG A 347 -18.26 9.30 -3.91
CA ARG A 347 -19.19 8.39 -4.60
C ARG A 347 -19.69 8.98 -5.92
N VAL A 348 -20.02 10.28 -5.95
CA VAL A 348 -20.42 10.99 -7.18
C VAL A 348 -19.28 11.01 -8.20
N ASP A 349 -18.04 11.28 -7.78
CA ASP A 349 -16.87 11.29 -8.67
C ASP A 349 -16.59 9.89 -9.25
N SER A 350 -16.55 8.86 -8.39
CA SER A 350 -16.33 7.47 -8.81
C SER A 350 -17.41 6.97 -9.78
N LEU A 351 -18.68 7.26 -9.50
CA LEU A 351 -19.80 6.93 -10.39
C LEU A 351 -19.69 7.68 -11.73
N CYS A 352 -19.57 9.00 -11.69
CA CYS A 352 -19.66 9.83 -12.90
C CYS A 352 -18.43 9.64 -13.79
N ARG A 353 -17.21 9.57 -13.23
CA ARG A 353 -15.99 9.30 -14.01
C ARG A 353 -15.87 7.85 -14.44
N GLY A 354 -16.35 6.91 -13.63
CA GLY A 354 -16.33 5.48 -13.91
C GLY A 354 -17.26 5.10 -15.06
N LEU A 355 -18.55 5.43 -14.91
CA LEU A 355 -19.65 4.93 -15.72
C LEU A 355 -20.19 5.92 -16.77
N LEU A 356 -20.07 7.23 -16.54
CA LEU A 356 -20.55 8.26 -17.48
C LEU A 356 -19.39 8.97 -18.20
N GLY A 357 -18.16 8.89 -17.67
CA GLY A 357 -17.03 9.67 -18.16
C GLY A 357 -17.23 11.18 -17.98
N LEU A 358 -17.85 11.62 -16.88
CA LEU A 358 -18.12 13.03 -16.58
C LEU A 358 -17.49 13.49 -15.26
N THR A 359 -16.91 14.69 -15.24
CA THR A 359 -16.23 15.30 -14.07
C THR A 359 -17.19 16.03 -13.14
N MET A 360 -18.25 15.35 -12.69
CA MET A 360 -19.36 15.97 -11.95
C MET A 360 -18.99 16.52 -10.56
N ALA A 361 -18.00 15.96 -9.86
CA ALA A 361 -17.66 16.40 -8.50
C ALA A 361 -17.33 17.91 -8.38
N CYS A 362 -16.76 18.51 -9.43
CA CYS A 362 -16.51 19.95 -9.45
C CYS A 362 -17.79 20.80 -9.41
N ALA A 363 -18.96 20.23 -9.72
CA ALA A 363 -20.26 20.88 -9.60
C ALA A 363 -20.79 20.96 -8.16
N ARG A 364 -20.09 20.39 -7.15
CA ARG A 364 -20.44 20.51 -5.71
C ARG A 364 -20.62 21.96 -5.26
N CYS A 365 -19.83 22.89 -5.80
CA CYS A 365 -19.72 24.26 -5.28
C CYS A 365 -20.31 25.34 -6.20
N HIS A 366 -20.35 25.10 -7.51
CA HIS A 366 -20.87 26.01 -8.55
C HIS A 366 -21.12 25.21 -9.84
N ASP A 367 -21.92 25.72 -10.78
CA ASP A 367 -22.15 25.04 -12.07
C ASP A 367 -20.82 24.77 -12.78
N HIS A 368 -20.69 23.60 -13.40
CA HIS A 368 -19.43 23.18 -13.99
C HIS A 368 -18.99 24.13 -15.12
N LYS A 369 -17.73 24.57 -15.09
CA LYS A 369 -17.25 25.73 -15.87
C LYS A 369 -17.37 25.60 -17.40
N TYR A 370 -17.36 24.38 -17.92
CA TYR A 370 -17.28 24.10 -19.36
C TYR A 370 -18.34 23.11 -19.83
N ASP A 371 -18.47 22.00 -19.08
CA ASP A 371 -19.48 20.96 -19.30
C ASP A 371 -20.85 21.35 -18.73
N PRO A 372 -21.95 20.91 -19.36
CA PRO A 372 -23.33 21.30 -19.03
C PRO A 372 -23.87 20.56 -17.79
N LEU A 373 -23.20 20.72 -16.66
CA LEU A 373 -23.52 20.06 -15.39
C LEU A 373 -23.78 21.12 -14.32
N THR A 374 -24.96 21.08 -13.72
CA THR A 374 -25.40 22.06 -12.72
C THR A 374 -25.07 21.60 -11.29
N VAL A 375 -25.11 22.53 -10.35
CA VAL A 375 -25.06 22.19 -8.91
C VAL A 375 -26.22 21.25 -8.55
N GLU A 376 -27.40 21.46 -9.14
CA GLU A 376 -28.59 20.65 -8.92
C GLU A 376 -28.49 19.24 -9.54
N ASP A 377 -27.62 19.02 -10.55
CA ASP A 377 -27.30 17.66 -11.02
C ASP A 377 -26.43 16.93 -9.98
N TYR A 378 -25.41 17.60 -9.42
CA TYR A 378 -24.57 17.04 -8.36
C TYR A 378 -25.40 16.67 -7.11
N TYR A 379 -26.23 17.58 -6.60
CA TYR A 379 -27.06 17.32 -5.42
C TYR A 379 -28.16 16.29 -5.67
N GLY A 380 -28.66 16.19 -6.91
CA GLY A 380 -29.58 15.14 -7.33
C GLY A 380 -29.01 13.73 -7.18
N ILE A 381 -27.73 13.53 -7.52
CA ILE A 381 -27.04 12.24 -7.32
C ILE A 381 -26.55 12.10 -5.87
N ALA A 382 -25.98 13.15 -5.27
CA ALA A 382 -25.48 13.10 -3.89
C ALA A 382 -26.57 12.74 -2.87
N GLY A 383 -27.83 13.14 -3.09
CA GLY A 383 -28.96 12.73 -2.25
C GLY A 383 -29.22 11.21 -2.27
N VAL A 384 -28.92 10.52 -3.37
CA VAL A 384 -29.00 9.05 -3.42
C VAL A 384 -27.98 8.44 -2.45
N PHE A 385 -26.76 8.98 -2.40
CA PHE A 385 -25.73 8.53 -1.46
C PHE A 385 -25.97 9.00 -0.01
N ALA A 386 -26.64 10.14 0.19
CA ALA A 386 -27.09 10.59 1.50
C ALA A 386 -28.26 9.77 2.08
N SER A 387 -28.84 8.89 1.26
CA SER A 387 -29.92 7.96 1.59
C SER A 387 -29.43 6.52 1.88
N VAL A 388 -28.12 6.28 1.93
CA VAL A 388 -27.55 4.95 2.19
C VAL A 388 -26.46 4.96 3.25
N ARG A 389 -26.22 3.78 3.82
CA ARG A 389 -25.18 3.52 4.80
C ARG A 389 -24.29 2.36 4.38
N GLN A 390 -22.98 2.52 4.54
CA GLN A 390 -22.00 1.43 4.44
C GLN A 390 -22.08 0.54 5.69
N THR A 391 -22.22 -0.77 5.51
CA THR A 391 -22.34 -1.75 6.60
C THR A 391 -21.96 -3.15 6.13
N THR A 392 -21.82 -4.12 7.04
CA THR A 392 -21.73 -5.53 6.66
C THR A 392 -23.12 -6.18 6.63
N ARG A 393 -23.38 -7.02 5.62
CA ARG A 393 -24.62 -7.80 5.46
C ARG A 393 -24.32 -9.30 5.37
N PRO A 394 -25.14 -10.20 5.95
CA PRO A 394 -25.06 -11.63 5.69
C PRO A 394 -25.32 -11.96 4.22
N ILE A 395 -24.53 -12.87 3.65
CA ILE A 395 -24.70 -13.36 2.26
C ILE A 395 -25.47 -14.68 2.20
N ILE A 396 -26.43 -14.86 3.11
CA ILE A 396 -27.34 -16.01 3.20
C ILE A 396 -28.75 -15.51 3.52
N PRO A 397 -29.81 -16.28 3.22
CA PRO A 397 -31.19 -15.90 3.54
C PRO A 397 -31.41 -15.56 5.01
N ASP A 398 -32.27 -14.56 5.27
CA ASP A 398 -32.60 -14.10 6.62
C ASP A 398 -33.19 -15.21 7.50
N GLU A 399 -33.85 -16.22 6.90
CA GLU A 399 -34.31 -17.42 7.61
C GLU A 399 -33.16 -18.24 8.22
N GLU A 400 -32.02 -18.35 7.53
CA GLU A 400 -30.82 -19.02 8.06
C GLU A 400 -30.12 -18.16 9.12
N VAL A 401 -30.10 -16.84 8.93
CA VAL A 401 -29.61 -15.89 9.95
C VAL A 401 -30.43 -16.04 11.24
N ALA A 402 -31.76 -16.06 11.13
CA ALA A 402 -32.69 -16.15 12.25
C ALA A 402 -32.49 -17.41 13.11
N LYS A 403 -32.14 -18.56 12.51
CA LYS A 403 -31.83 -19.81 13.25
C LYS A 403 -30.68 -19.65 14.24
N THR A 404 -29.69 -18.81 13.92
CA THR A 404 -28.50 -18.58 14.76
C THR A 404 -28.66 -17.39 15.72
N GLN A 405 -29.61 -16.49 15.45
CA GLN A 405 -29.79 -15.25 16.22
C GLN A 405 -29.92 -15.47 17.74
N PRO A 406 -30.72 -16.42 18.26
CA PRO A 406 -30.84 -16.63 19.71
C PRO A 406 -29.55 -17.10 20.40
N ALA A 407 -28.60 -17.68 19.66
CA ALA A 407 -27.28 -18.02 20.16
C ALA A 407 -26.34 -16.80 20.11
N ARG A 408 -26.42 -16.02 19.02
CA ARG A 408 -25.67 -14.76 18.85
C ARG A 408 -26.03 -13.75 19.93
N ASP A 409 -27.32 -13.56 20.22
CA ASP A 409 -27.84 -12.70 21.29
C ASP A 409 -27.26 -13.08 22.67
N LYS A 410 -27.18 -14.38 22.98
CA LYS A 410 -26.58 -14.87 24.24
C LYS A 410 -25.10 -14.56 24.31
N VAL A 411 -24.36 -14.74 23.22
CA VAL A 411 -22.92 -14.41 23.15
C VAL A 411 -22.69 -12.90 23.22
N GLU A 412 -23.56 -12.10 22.60
CA GLU A 412 -23.52 -10.64 22.71
C GLU A 412 -23.79 -10.17 24.14
N ALA A 413 -24.82 -10.71 24.81
CA ALA A 413 -25.12 -10.40 26.21
C ALA A 413 -23.95 -10.73 27.17
N LEU A 414 -23.30 -11.88 26.96
CA LEU A 414 -22.07 -12.26 27.68
C LEU A 414 -20.90 -11.29 27.37
N THR A 415 -20.79 -10.84 26.12
CA THR A 415 -19.74 -9.92 25.67
C THR A 415 -19.94 -8.52 26.23
N LYS A 416 -21.17 -7.98 26.18
CA LYS A 416 -21.57 -6.72 26.80
C LYS A 416 -21.31 -6.73 28.30
N THR A 417 -21.70 -7.81 28.98
CA THR A 417 -21.37 -8.02 30.41
C THR A 417 -19.85 -7.97 30.64
N ASN A 418 -19.04 -8.58 29.78
CA ASN A 418 -17.57 -8.53 29.90
C ASN A 418 -17.00 -7.13 29.68
N THR A 419 -17.56 -6.35 28.75
CA THR A 419 -17.19 -4.95 28.51
C THR A 419 -17.49 -4.09 29.75
N ASP A 420 -18.69 -4.21 30.32
CA ASP A 420 -19.08 -3.49 31.55
C ASP A 420 -18.19 -3.86 32.74
N LEU A 421 -17.86 -5.14 32.90
CA LEU A 421 -16.92 -5.62 33.92
C LEU A 421 -15.50 -5.09 33.68
N THR A 422 -15.05 -5.00 32.42
CA THR A 422 -13.73 -4.44 32.07
C THR A 422 -13.67 -2.93 32.35
N ALA A 423 -14.74 -2.19 32.09
CA ALA A 423 -14.85 -0.78 32.45
C ALA A 423 -14.79 -0.59 33.98
N LYS A 424 -15.50 -1.43 34.76
CA LYS A 424 -15.43 -1.45 36.23
C LYS A 424 -14.02 -1.78 36.72
N ILE A 425 -13.33 -2.77 36.14
CA ILE A 425 -11.92 -3.09 36.44
C ILE A 425 -11.01 -1.88 36.17
N LYS A 426 -11.19 -1.17 35.05
CA LYS A 426 -10.40 0.03 34.70
C LYS A 426 -10.59 1.14 35.73
N ALA A 427 -11.83 1.38 36.17
CA ALA A 427 -12.14 2.35 37.22
C ALA A 427 -11.52 1.97 38.58
N LEU A 428 -11.68 0.71 39.01
CA LEU A 428 -11.10 0.20 40.26
C LEU A 428 -9.56 0.23 40.24
N ASN A 429 -8.92 -0.08 39.10
CA ASN A 429 -7.48 0.04 38.95
C ASN A 429 -7.01 1.50 39.08
N LYS A 430 -7.73 2.46 38.46
CA LYS A 430 -7.42 3.90 38.62
C LYS A 430 -7.54 4.33 40.09
N ARG A 431 -8.59 3.91 40.81
CA ARG A 431 -8.75 4.16 42.26
C ARG A 431 -7.65 3.50 43.07
N ASN A 432 -7.25 2.28 42.75
CA ASN A 432 -6.17 1.55 43.43
C ASN A 432 -4.78 2.21 43.27
N VAL A 433 -4.52 2.88 42.15
CA VAL A 433 -3.28 3.69 41.99
C VAL A 433 -3.29 4.87 42.97
N VAL A 434 -4.42 5.58 43.10
CA VAL A 434 -4.58 6.69 44.04
C VAL A 434 -4.46 6.21 45.48
N LEU A 435 -5.20 5.16 45.87
CA LEU A 435 -5.12 4.56 47.22
C LEU A 435 -3.70 4.14 47.59
N LYS A 436 -2.95 3.52 46.67
CA LYS A 436 -1.54 3.14 46.90
C LYS A 436 -0.63 4.37 47.13
N GLN A 437 -0.89 5.49 46.47
CA GLN A 437 -0.17 6.74 46.70
C GLN A 437 -0.55 7.38 48.05
N GLU A 438 -1.82 7.36 48.41
CA GLU A 438 -2.35 7.83 49.71
C GLU A 438 -1.73 7.03 50.87
N ILE A 439 -1.79 5.69 50.81
CA ILE A 439 -1.14 4.79 51.79
C ILE A 439 0.37 5.05 51.90
N LYS A 440 1.07 5.23 50.76
CA LYS A 440 2.52 5.52 50.73
C LYS A 440 2.87 6.89 51.33
N LYS A 441 1.95 7.86 51.30
CA LYS A 441 2.13 9.18 51.95
C LYS A 441 1.93 9.09 53.47
N ALA A 442 0.89 8.42 53.94
CA ALA A 442 0.65 8.26 55.38
C ALA A 442 1.73 7.45 56.10
N GLY A 443 2.31 6.43 55.45
CA GLY A 443 3.46 5.69 55.97
C GLY A 443 4.77 6.48 56.11
N LYS A 444 4.75 7.81 55.90
CA LYS A 444 5.88 8.73 56.09
C LYS A 444 5.60 9.85 57.09
N THR A 445 4.47 9.84 57.79
CA THR A 445 4.02 10.97 58.62
C THR A 445 4.12 10.68 60.12
N GLU A 446 5.33 10.53 60.63
CA GLU A 446 5.61 10.78 62.06
C GLU A 446 5.88 12.27 62.24
N PHE A 447 5.01 12.97 62.96
CA PHE A 447 5.29 14.33 63.44
C PHE A 447 5.76 14.26 64.89
N ALA A 448 7.08 14.40 65.08
CA ALA A 448 7.63 14.77 66.39
C ALA A 448 7.52 16.29 66.55
N LEU A 449 6.79 16.74 67.58
CA LEU A 449 6.71 18.15 67.98
C LEU A 449 7.52 18.36 69.26
N ILE A 450 8.57 19.18 69.16
CA ILE A 450 9.26 19.74 70.33
C ILE A 450 8.52 21.01 70.77
N ALA A 451 8.35 21.17 72.08
CA ALA A 451 7.49 22.17 72.73
C ALA A 451 8.16 23.58 72.79
N PRO A 452 7.52 24.68 73.29
CA PRO A 452 6.91 24.74 74.63
C PRO A 452 5.58 25.52 74.80
N ARG A 453 4.66 24.97 75.60
CA ARG A 453 3.78 25.74 76.50
C ARG A 453 3.52 24.95 77.81
N PRO A 454 3.42 25.57 79.00
CA PRO A 454 3.53 24.85 80.28
C PRO A 454 2.19 24.35 80.88
N ASP A 455 1.06 24.49 80.17
CA ASP A 455 -0.27 24.63 80.77
C ASP A 455 -1.36 23.63 80.30
N LEU A 456 -1.04 22.63 79.46
CA LEU A 456 -2.02 21.64 78.98
C LEU A 456 -1.68 20.18 79.36
N LYS A 457 -2.44 19.63 80.32
CA LYS A 457 -2.42 18.20 80.66
C LYS A 457 -3.38 17.40 79.74
N LYS A 458 -2.85 16.32 79.16
CA LYS A 458 -3.46 15.38 78.19
C LYS A 458 -3.49 15.87 76.73
N GLN A 459 -2.52 15.40 75.96
CA GLN A 459 -2.59 15.37 74.49
C GLN A 459 -3.38 14.13 74.05
N THR A 460 -4.24 14.28 73.04
CA THR A 460 -4.94 13.16 72.39
C THR A 460 -4.46 13.03 70.95
N THR A 461 -3.75 11.95 70.63
CA THR A 461 -3.29 11.68 69.27
C THR A 461 -4.45 11.23 68.40
N VAL A 462 -4.88 12.06 67.45
CA VAL A 462 -5.90 11.69 66.46
C VAL A 462 -5.21 11.07 65.25
N THR A 463 -5.21 9.74 65.17
CA THR A 463 -4.77 8.99 63.99
C THR A 463 -5.92 8.88 62.99
N PHE A 464 -5.74 9.34 61.76
CA PHE A 464 -6.67 9.07 60.66
C PHE A 464 -6.29 7.76 59.97
N PRO A 465 -7.08 6.68 60.06
CA PRO A 465 -6.84 5.48 59.28
C PRO A 465 -7.18 5.75 57.82
N ILE A 466 -6.17 5.77 56.95
CA ILE A 466 -6.38 5.42 55.53
C ILE A 466 -6.87 3.95 55.51
N PRO A 467 -7.80 3.54 54.61
CA PRO A 467 -8.34 2.19 54.65
C PRO A 467 -7.62 1.19 53.70
N PRO A 468 -6.68 0.35 54.19
CA PRO A 468 -6.26 -0.87 53.51
C PRO A 468 -7.42 -1.74 53.02
N GLU A 469 -8.55 -1.70 53.74
CA GLU A 469 -9.75 -2.46 53.38
C GLU A 469 -10.38 -1.99 52.06
N GLU A 470 -10.35 -0.72 51.67
CA GLU A 470 -10.87 -0.30 50.34
C GLU A 470 -9.99 -0.89 49.22
N LEU A 471 -8.66 -0.82 49.37
CA LEU A 471 -7.72 -1.39 48.40
C LEU A 471 -7.87 -2.93 48.31
N LYS A 472 -8.08 -3.60 49.44
CA LYS A 472 -8.31 -5.05 49.54
C LYS A 472 -9.65 -5.47 48.93
N GLN A 473 -10.73 -4.74 49.21
CA GLN A 473 -12.05 -4.92 48.60
C GLN A 473 -11.99 -4.71 47.07
N ASN A 474 -11.39 -3.62 46.61
CA ASN A 474 -11.20 -3.35 45.18
C ASN A 474 -10.39 -4.47 44.49
N THR A 475 -9.35 -4.98 45.15
CA THR A 475 -8.54 -6.10 44.63
C THR A 475 -9.36 -7.40 44.55
N ALA A 476 -10.17 -7.70 45.56
CA ALA A 476 -11.08 -8.85 45.55
C ALA A 476 -12.17 -8.74 44.47
N LEU A 477 -12.75 -7.54 44.29
CA LEU A 477 -13.72 -7.26 43.22
C LEU A 477 -13.10 -7.44 41.83
N ILE A 478 -11.89 -6.94 41.59
CA ILE A 478 -11.16 -7.14 40.32
C ILE A 478 -10.92 -8.64 40.07
N ALA A 479 -10.54 -9.42 41.09
CA ALA A 479 -10.37 -10.86 40.95
C ALA A 479 -11.69 -11.58 40.62
N GLY A 480 -12.80 -11.20 41.27
CA GLY A 480 -14.14 -11.69 40.98
C GLY A 480 -14.60 -11.37 39.55
N TYR A 481 -14.43 -10.13 39.11
CA TYR A 481 -14.76 -9.69 37.75
C TYR A 481 -13.93 -10.43 36.69
N ASN A 482 -12.61 -10.60 36.91
CA ASN A 482 -11.75 -11.39 36.02
C ASN A 482 -12.18 -12.87 35.94
N LYS A 483 -12.59 -13.47 37.06
CA LYS A 483 -13.14 -14.84 37.09
C LYS A 483 -14.43 -14.94 36.28
N THR A 484 -15.33 -13.97 36.41
CA THR A 484 -16.58 -13.89 35.63
C THR A 484 -16.31 -13.70 34.14
N ILE A 485 -15.39 -12.81 33.76
CA ILE A 485 -14.99 -12.62 32.35
C ILE A 485 -14.43 -13.93 31.75
N LYS A 486 -13.59 -14.67 32.49
CA LYS A 486 -13.08 -15.97 32.05
C LYS A 486 -14.21 -16.99 31.85
N ALA A 487 -15.16 -17.06 32.77
CA ALA A 487 -16.31 -17.96 32.66
C ALA A 487 -17.24 -17.59 31.49
N ASN A 488 -17.52 -16.30 31.29
CA ASN A 488 -18.33 -15.80 30.18
C ASN A 488 -17.65 -16.06 28.83
N LYS A 489 -16.32 -15.90 28.71
CA LYS A 489 -15.56 -16.26 27.50
C LYS A 489 -15.64 -17.76 27.20
N ALA A 490 -15.57 -18.62 28.22
CA ALA A 490 -15.73 -20.06 28.04
C ALA A 490 -17.14 -20.44 27.55
N LYS A 491 -18.18 -19.90 28.20
CA LYS A 491 -19.59 -20.08 27.79
C LYS A 491 -19.85 -19.57 26.36
N ALA A 492 -19.28 -18.41 26.00
CA ALA A 492 -19.40 -17.87 24.64
C ALA A 492 -18.75 -18.80 23.60
N ALA A 493 -17.55 -19.33 23.88
CA ALA A 493 -16.89 -20.30 23.00
C ALA A 493 -17.68 -21.62 22.87
N GLU A 494 -18.30 -22.09 23.95
CA GLU A 494 -19.18 -23.26 23.96
C GLU A 494 -20.44 -23.04 23.11
N ILE A 495 -21.13 -21.91 23.29
CA ILE A 495 -22.31 -21.54 22.49
C ILE A 495 -21.95 -21.43 20.99
N LYS A 496 -20.82 -20.80 20.67
CA LYS A 496 -20.30 -20.74 19.29
C LYS A 496 -20.09 -22.14 18.70
N LYS A 497 -19.39 -23.02 19.44
CA LYS A 497 -19.12 -24.39 18.99
C LYS A 497 -20.38 -25.25 18.86
N ALA A 498 -21.38 -25.03 19.71
CA ALA A 498 -22.65 -25.76 19.73
C ALA A 498 -23.68 -25.25 18.71
N THR A 499 -23.41 -24.13 18.01
CA THR A 499 -24.33 -23.52 17.05
C THR A 499 -23.73 -23.56 15.64
N PRO A 500 -24.12 -24.51 14.78
CA PRO A 500 -23.76 -24.50 13.36
C PRO A 500 -24.14 -23.17 12.71
N GLY A 501 -23.25 -22.61 11.89
CA GLY A 501 -23.48 -21.33 11.20
C GLY A 501 -23.39 -20.08 12.08
N PHE A 502 -22.98 -20.16 13.35
CA PHE A 502 -22.89 -18.99 14.25
C PHE A 502 -22.13 -17.80 13.65
N ASP A 503 -20.96 -18.07 13.07
CA ASP A 503 -20.15 -17.06 12.40
C ASP A 503 -20.67 -16.94 10.95
N LEU A 504 -21.54 -15.96 10.72
CA LEU A 504 -22.18 -15.73 9.43
C LEU A 504 -21.16 -15.37 8.34
N PRO A 505 -21.34 -15.84 7.09
CA PRO A 505 -20.63 -15.27 5.97
C PRO A 505 -21.20 -13.86 5.71
N LEU A 506 -20.34 -12.85 5.82
CA LEU A 506 -20.69 -11.45 5.62
C LEU A 506 -20.00 -10.88 4.37
N ALA A 507 -20.57 -9.81 3.80
CA ALA A 507 -19.96 -8.93 2.82
C ALA A 507 -20.05 -7.46 3.26
N ASP A 508 -19.05 -6.65 2.90
CA ASP A 508 -19.09 -5.19 3.04
C ASP A 508 -19.96 -4.61 1.90
N ALA A 509 -21.05 -3.94 2.25
CA ALA A 509 -22.17 -3.62 1.35
C ALA A 509 -22.88 -2.30 1.75
N LEU A 510 -24.02 -2.01 1.09
CA LEU A 510 -24.89 -0.87 1.41
C LEU A 510 -26.23 -1.31 2.00
N THR A 511 -26.87 -0.41 2.76
CA THR A 511 -28.27 -0.50 3.20
C THR A 511 -29.00 0.83 3.06
N GLU A 512 -30.33 0.76 2.92
CA GLU A 512 -31.25 1.91 2.80
C GLU A 512 -31.49 2.60 4.15
N GLU A 513 -30.58 3.50 4.53
CA GLU A 513 -30.72 4.32 5.74
C GLU A 513 -30.29 5.76 5.44
N GLN A 514 -31.18 6.74 5.67
CA GLN A 514 -30.82 8.15 5.66
C GLN A 514 -29.86 8.42 6.83
N VAL A 515 -28.71 9.04 6.52
CA VAL A 515 -27.71 9.45 7.51
C VAL A 515 -27.94 10.91 7.90
N ARG A 516 -28.01 11.19 9.19
CA ARG A 516 -28.11 12.54 9.77
C ARG A 516 -27.10 12.73 10.90
N VAL A 517 -26.71 13.97 11.13
CA VAL A 517 -25.98 14.41 12.33
C VAL A 517 -26.96 15.17 13.20
N GLU A 518 -27.05 14.80 14.48
CA GLU A 518 -27.95 15.41 15.46
C GLU A 518 -27.19 15.79 16.73
N GLU A 519 -27.57 16.89 17.36
CA GLU A 519 -27.00 17.35 18.61
C GLU A 519 -27.49 16.48 19.80
N ILE A 520 -26.57 16.03 20.66
CA ILE A 520 -26.90 15.51 22.00
C ILE A 520 -26.74 16.63 23.04
N THR A 521 -25.62 17.34 22.98
CA THR A 521 -25.29 18.53 23.77
C THR A 521 -24.45 19.48 22.92
N GLU A 522 -24.32 20.75 23.34
CA GLU A 522 -23.54 21.81 22.67
C GLU A 522 -22.13 21.36 22.22
N ASP A 523 -21.51 20.43 22.97
CA ASP A 523 -20.18 19.87 22.75
C ASP A 523 -20.16 18.46 22.10
N ARG A 524 -21.31 17.82 21.85
CA ARG A 524 -21.39 16.42 21.38
C ARG A 524 -22.52 16.17 20.40
N MET A 525 -22.12 15.66 19.24
CA MET A 525 -23.00 15.26 18.16
C MET A 525 -23.17 13.74 18.12
N LYS A 526 -24.19 13.27 17.41
CA LYS A 526 -24.47 11.86 17.15
C LYS A 526 -24.85 11.65 15.71
N ILE A 527 -24.36 10.56 15.14
CA ILE A 527 -24.82 10.04 13.85
C ILE A 527 -26.11 9.25 14.10
N VAL A 528 -27.18 9.64 13.42
CA VAL A 528 -28.49 8.99 13.49
C VAL A 528 -28.82 8.42 12.12
N TYR A 529 -29.23 7.15 12.13
CA TYR A 529 -29.63 6.41 10.95
C TYR A 529 -31.14 6.27 10.95
N TYR A 530 -31.76 6.56 9.80
CA TYR A 530 -33.20 6.47 9.59
C TYR A 530 -33.49 5.39 8.53
N PRO A 531 -33.78 4.14 8.95
CA PRO A 531 -34.04 3.04 8.02
C PRO A 531 -35.22 3.33 7.10
N ASN A 532 -35.07 2.97 5.82
CA ASN A 532 -36.08 3.10 4.76
C ASN A 532 -36.58 4.55 4.54
N LYS A 533 -35.81 5.57 4.96
CA LYS A 533 -36.10 6.97 4.63
C LYS A 533 -35.06 7.52 3.64
N PRO A 534 -35.48 8.18 2.55
CA PRO A 534 -34.57 8.92 1.70
C PRO A 534 -34.17 10.29 2.27
N ARG A 535 -33.10 10.86 1.71
CA ARG A 535 -32.57 12.21 1.96
C ARG A 535 -32.38 12.96 0.63
N ASP A 536 -33.34 13.80 0.27
CA ASP A 536 -33.07 14.93 -0.63
C ASP A 536 -32.14 15.93 0.08
N LEU A 537 -31.39 16.72 -0.69
CA LEU A 537 -30.33 17.60 -0.16
C LEU A 537 -30.54 19.06 -0.56
N ASN A 538 -30.37 19.96 0.39
CA ASN A 538 -30.13 21.36 0.07
C ASN A 538 -28.80 21.51 -0.65
N VAL A 539 -28.73 22.39 -1.64
CA VAL A 539 -27.45 22.88 -2.18
C VAL A 539 -26.62 23.43 -1.02
N PHE A 540 -25.38 22.99 -0.86
CA PHE A 540 -24.46 23.66 0.05
C PHE A 540 -23.77 24.76 -0.74
N ILE A 541 -24.05 26.02 -0.41
CA ILE A 541 -23.52 27.17 -1.16
C ILE A 541 -22.01 27.14 -1.03
N ARG A 542 -21.33 26.94 -2.17
CA ARG A 542 -19.87 26.70 -2.27
C ARG A 542 -19.37 25.49 -1.46
N GLY A 543 -20.21 24.47 -1.31
CA GLY A 543 -19.87 23.20 -0.66
C GLY A 543 -19.91 23.20 0.87
N ASN A 544 -20.30 24.31 1.51
CA ASN A 544 -20.35 24.45 2.97
C ASN A 544 -21.73 24.09 3.56
N ALA A 545 -21.82 23.00 4.32
CA ALA A 545 -23.04 22.53 4.98
C ALA A 545 -23.68 23.54 5.95
N GLY A 546 -22.94 24.56 6.41
CA GLY A 546 -23.47 25.65 7.22
C GLY A 546 -24.24 26.72 6.44
N ASN A 547 -24.19 26.70 5.09
CA ASN A 547 -24.86 27.68 4.23
C ASN A 547 -25.72 26.97 3.18
N LEU A 548 -27.02 26.86 3.46
CA LEU A 548 -27.95 26.04 2.68
C LEU A 548 -28.73 26.89 1.65
N GLY A 549 -28.71 26.45 0.40
CA GLY A 549 -29.56 26.94 -0.69
C GLY A 549 -30.81 26.08 -0.88
N GLU A 550 -31.34 26.07 -2.12
CA GLU A 550 -32.57 25.35 -2.46
C GLU A 550 -32.48 23.84 -2.23
N LEU A 551 -33.62 23.22 -1.91
CA LEU A 551 -33.75 21.77 -1.74
C LEU A 551 -33.84 21.10 -3.11
N VAL A 552 -32.83 20.30 -3.44
CA VAL A 552 -32.74 19.56 -4.70
C VAL A 552 -33.28 18.14 -4.48
N PRO A 553 -34.36 17.74 -5.18
CA PRO A 553 -34.84 16.37 -5.13
C PRO A 553 -33.89 15.44 -5.89
N ARG A 554 -33.72 14.21 -5.40
CA ARG A 554 -32.88 13.20 -6.06
C ARG A 554 -33.37 12.93 -7.49
N ARG A 555 -32.47 12.95 -8.45
CA ARG A 555 -32.76 12.82 -9.89
C ARG A 555 -31.52 12.45 -10.69
N PHE A 556 -31.69 12.13 -11.97
CA PHE A 556 -30.59 11.89 -12.90
C PHE A 556 -30.03 13.20 -13.49
N VAL A 557 -28.97 13.10 -14.30
CA VAL A 557 -28.29 14.25 -14.90
C VAL A 557 -29.13 14.85 -16.03
N ARG A 558 -29.40 16.17 -15.97
CA ARG A 558 -30.30 16.85 -16.89
C ARG A 558 -29.88 16.79 -18.37
N VAL A 559 -28.59 16.94 -18.68
CA VAL A 559 -28.12 16.86 -20.08
C VAL A 559 -28.26 15.44 -20.67
N LEU A 560 -28.31 14.41 -19.83
CA LEU A 560 -28.48 13.00 -20.22
C LEU A 560 -29.94 12.53 -20.13
N SER A 561 -30.86 13.46 -19.87
CA SER A 561 -32.28 13.20 -19.70
C SER A 561 -33.09 13.98 -20.74
N ASP A 562 -34.31 13.51 -21.00
CA ASP A 562 -35.32 14.24 -21.76
C ASP A 562 -35.65 15.60 -21.11
N GLU A 563 -36.40 16.45 -21.81
CA GLU A 563 -36.66 17.86 -21.45
C GLU A 563 -37.09 18.08 -19.99
N ASN A 564 -37.80 17.11 -19.38
CA ASN A 564 -38.20 17.12 -17.97
C ASN A 564 -37.50 15.99 -17.19
N THR A 565 -36.46 16.34 -16.42
CA THR A 565 -35.79 15.41 -15.48
C THR A 565 -36.65 15.18 -14.24
N GLU A 566 -37.51 14.16 -14.29
CA GLU A 566 -38.35 13.73 -13.17
C GLU A 566 -37.51 13.30 -11.94
N PRO A 567 -37.92 13.69 -10.72
CA PRO A 567 -37.35 13.15 -9.48
C PRO A 567 -37.54 11.63 -9.32
N PHE A 568 -36.56 10.99 -8.68
CA PHE A 568 -36.62 9.61 -8.21
C PHE A 568 -37.63 9.44 -7.07
N LYS A 569 -38.48 8.42 -7.16
CA LYS A 569 -39.68 8.28 -6.30
C LYS A 569 -39.56 7.13 -5.29
N ASN A 570 -38.60 6.21 -5.45
CA ASN A 570 -38.58 4.92 -4.74
C ASN A 570 -37.30 4.73 -3.90
N GLY A 571 -37.47 4.52 -2.58
CA GLY A 571 -36.34 4.34 -1.65
C GLY A 571 -35.32 5.48 -1.76
N SER A 572 -34.03 5.15 -1.66
CA SER A 572 -32.89 6.04 -1.95
C SER A 572 -32.85 6.58 -3.38
N GLY A 573 -33.52 5.94 -4.34
CA GLY A 573 -33.37 6.19 -5.77
C GLY A 573 -32.21 5.41 -6.41
N ARG A 574 -31.50 4.52 -5.67
CA ARG A 574 -30.39 3.73 -6.23
C ARG A 574 -30.78 2.91 -7.47
N LEU A 575 -31.91 2.22 -7.45
CA LEU A 575 -32.37 1.42 -8.59
C LEU A 575 -32.78 2.30 -9.79
N GLU A 576 -33.39 3.46 -9.54
CA GLU A 576 -33.77 4.41 -10.59
C GLU A 576 -32.51 5.00 -11.25
N LEU A 577 -31.55 5.48 -10.44
CA LEU A 577 -30.22 5.92 -10.89
C LEU A 577 -29.49 4.84 -11.69
N ALA A 578 -29.48 3.60 -11.19
CA ALA A 578 -28.81 2.48 -11.84
C ALA A 578 -29.40 2.19 -13.23
N ARG A 579 -30.73 2.21 -13.35
CA ARG A 579 -31.44 2.03 -14.64
C ARG A 579 -31.20 3.21 -15.58
N SER A 580 -31.14 4.44 -15.10
CA SER A 580 -30.78 5.60 -15.94
C SER A 580 -29.36 5.51 -16.49
N ILE A 581 -28.39 5.06 -15.68
CA ILE A 581 -27.00 4.87 -16.13
C ILE A 581 -26.90 3.71 -17.13
N ALA A 582 -27.48 2.56 -16.81
CA ALA A 582 -27.44 1.37 -17.67
C ALA A 582 -28.43 1.41 -18.85
N SER A 583 -29.18 2.50 -19.02
CA SER A 583 -30.13 2.64 -20.13
C SER A 583 -29.42 2.59 -21.48
N ARG A 584 -30.05 1.93 -22.44
CA ARG A 584 -29.62 1.95 -23.85
C ARG A 584 -29.68 3.36 -24.46
N ASP A 585 -30.57 4.21 -23.95
CA ASP A 585 -30.75 5.58 -24.42
C ASP A 585 -29.72 6.55 -23.80
N ASN A 586 -28.98 6.12 -22.77
CA ASN A 586 -27.86 6.88 -22.23
C ASN A 586 -26.67 6.85 -23.23
N PRO A 587 -26.27 7.99 -23.80
CA PRO A 587 -25.26 8.04 -24.87
C PRO A 587 -23.83 7.77 -24.39
N LEU A 588 -23.59 7.65 -23.07
CA LEU A 588 -22.24 7.58 -22.49
C LEU A 588 -21.82 6.19 -22.01
N THR A 589 -22.66 5.47 -21.27
CA THR A 589 -22.19 4.27 -20.53
C THR A 589 -21.66 3.15 -21.42
N ALA A 590 -22.32 2.89 -22.55
CA ALA A 590 -21.81 1.96 -23.55
C ALA A 590 -20.51 2.48 -24.22
N ARG A 591 -20.46 3.77 -24.61
CA ARG A 591 -19.26 4.38 -25.24
C ARG A 591 -18.04 4.35 -24.33
N VAL A 592 -18.22 4.68 -23.06
CA VAL A 592 -17.15 4.68 -22.05
C VAL A 592 -16.58 3.28 -21.89
N MET A 593 -17.42 2.25 -21.78
CA MET A 593 -16.94 0.88 -21.62
C MET A 593 -16.26 0.35 -22.89
N VAL A 594 -16.83 0.60 -24.08
CA VAL A 594 -16.18 0.27 -25.36
C VAL A 594 -14.81 0.93 -25.48
N ASN A 595 -14.70 2.21 -25.13
CA ASN A 595 -13.44 2.95 -25.15
C ASN A 595 -12.39 2.39 -24.16
N ARG A 596 -12.82 1.95 -22.96
CA ARG A 596 -11.94 1.29 -21.99
C ARG A 596 -11.46 -0.07 -22.51
N VAL A 597 -12.35 -0.90 -23.07
CA VAL A 597 -11.96 -2.17 -23.68
C VAL A 597 -10.94 -1.97 -24.80
N TRP A 598 -11.16 -0.97 -25.66
CA TRP A 598 -10.20 -0.57 -26.70
C TRP A 598 -8.85 -0.15 -26.10
N GLN A 599 -8.87 0.69 -25.06
CA GLN A 599 -7.69 1.17 -24.35
C GLN A 599 -6.83 0.03 -23.78
N HIS A 600 -7.42 -1.02 -23.22
CA HIS A 600 -6.65 -2.13 -22.65
C HIS A 600 -5.98 -2.99 -23.76
N HIS A 601 -6.64 -3.16 -24.91
CA HIS A 601 -6.08 -3.86 -26.08
C HIS A 601 -5.00 -3.06 -26.82
N PHE A 602 -5.22 -1.77 -27.10
CA PHE A 602 -4.30 -0.93 -27.90
C PHE A 602 -3.35 -0.06 -27.07
N GLY A 603 -3.53 -0.03 -25.75
CA GLY A 603 -2.73 0.76 -24.81
C GLY A 603 -3.23 2.19 -24.57
N GLU A 604 -4.15 2.66 -25.42
CA GLU A 604 -4.76 4.00 -25.43
C GLU A 604 -6.17 3.91 -26.04
N GLY A 605 -7.14 4.67 -25.52
CA GLY A 605 -8.53 4.66 -25.98
C GLY A 605 -8.74 5.44 -27.29
N LEU A 606 -9.85 5.18 -27.99
CA LEU A 606 -10.29 6.05 -29.10
C LEU A 606 -10.45 7.49 -28.61
N VAL A 607 -11.04 7.69 -27.42
CA VAL A 607 -10.91 8.89 -26.59
C VAL A 607 -9.77 8.66 -25.59
N ASP A 608 -8.72 9.50 -25.63
CA ASP A 608 -7.53 9.34 -24.78
C ASP A 608 -7.73 9.82 -23.32
N THR A 609 -8.87 10.47 -23.05
CA THR A 609 -9.42 10.81 -21.73
C THR A 609 -10.57 9.87 -21.33
N PRO A 610 -10.31 8.59 -20.97
CA PRO A 610 -11.33 7.55 -20.77
C PRO A 610 -12.28 7.75 -19.57
N SER A 611 -12.22 8.90 -18.91
CA SER A 611 -13.14 9.30 -17.84
C SER A 611 -13.55 10.77 -17.94
N ASN A 612 -13.31 11.39 -19.09
CA ASN A 612 -13.81 12.72 -19.44
C ASN A 612 -14.19 12.72 -20.94
N PHE A 613 -15.48 12.58 -21.19
CA PHE A 613 -16.14 12.66 -22.50
C PHE A 613 -16.81 14.03 -22.71
N GLY A 614 -16.61 14.96 -21.77
CA GLY A 614 -17.09 16.34 -21.88
C GLY A 614 -16.24 17.19 -22.83
N LYS A 615 -16.58 18.47 -22.91
CA LYS A 615 -15.93 19.55 -23.65
C LYS A 615 -14.47 19.80 -23.25
N THR A 616 -14.06 19.33 -22.07
CA THR A 616 -12.67 19.35 -21.60
C THR A 616 -11.90 18.05 -21.84
N GLY A 617 -12.58 17.00 -22.32
CA GLY A 617 -11.98 15.76 -22.80
C GLY A 617 -11.46 15.88 -24.23
N SER A 618 -10.81 14.82 -24.72
CA SER A 618 -10.41 14.72 -26.13
C SER A 618 -11.57 14.27 -27.02
N LEU A 619 -11.48 14.62 -28.30
CA LEU A 619 -12.32 14.03 -29.34
C LEU A 619 -11.83 12.61 -29.67
N PRO A 620 -12.72 11.68 -30.05
CA PRO A 620 -12.32 10.35 -30.49
C PRO A 620 -11.45 10.42 -31.76
N SER A 621 -10.40 9.61 -31.85
CA SER A 621 -9.58 9.52 -33.07
C SER A 621 -10.36 8.96 -34.27
N HIS A 622 -11.36 8.13 -34.01
CA HIS A 622 -12.25 7.54 -35.01
C HIS A 622 -13.70 7.61 -34.49
N PRO A 623 -14.41 8.75 -34.67
CA PRO A 623 -15.75 8.95 -34.11
C PRO A 623 -16.76 7.90 -34.59
N GLU A 624 -16.82 7.66 -35.90
CA GLU A 624 -17.76 6.70 -36.50
C GLU A 624 -17.52 5.26 -36.03
N LEU A 625 -16.24 4.90 -35.78
CA LEU A 625 -15.86 3.59 -35.25
C LEU A 625 -16.30 3.42 -33.78
N LEU A 626 -16.14 4.46 -32.95
CA LEU A 626 -16.59 4.43 -31.57
C LEU A 626 -18.10 4.26 -31.49
N ASP A 627 -18.84 5.04 -32.27
CA ASP A 627 -20.30 4.97 -32.33
C ASP A 627 -20.80 3.61 -32.86
N ASP A 628 -20.21 3.11 -33.94
CA ASP A 628 -20.61 1.83 -34.53
C ASP A 628 -20.29 0.63 -33.62
N LEU A 629 -19.12 0.62 -32.97
CA LEU A 629 -18.79 -0.37 -31.94
C LEU A 629 -19.71 -0.29 -30.73
N THR A 630 -20.16 0.91 -30.37
CA THR A 630 -21.10 1.12 -29.25
C THR A 630 -22.47 0.56 -29.58
N VAL A 631 -23.03 0.87 -30.75
CA VAL A 631 -24.31 0.29 -31.19
C VAL A 631 -24.21 -1.22 -31.35
N TRP A 632 -23.10 -1.73 -31.90
CA TRP A 632 -22.85 -3.17 -32.02
C TRP A 632 -22.80 -3.85 -30.64
N PHE A 633 -22.08 -3.28 -29.67
CA PHE A 633 -21.94 -3.82 -28.31
C PHE A 633 -23.29 -3.95 -27.61
N MET A 634 -24.14 -2.92 -27.69
CA MET A 634 -25.50 -2.97 -27.12
C MET A 634 -26.42 -3.93 -27.89
N ASN A 635 -26.24 -4.10 -29.20
CA ASN A 635 -27.01 -5.07 -30.01
C ASN A 635 -26.64 -6.52 -29.71
N GLU A 636 -25.37 -6.77 -29.36
CA GLU A 636 -24.86 -8.11 -29.03
C GLU A 636 -25.10 -8.51 -27.57
N GLY A 637 -25.96 -7.78 -26.85
CA GLY A 637 -26.35 -8.06 -25.47
C GLY A 637 -25.31 -7.63 -24.44
N TRP A 638 -24.58 -6.54 -24.70
CA TRP A 638 -23.58 -5.94 -23.79
C TRP A 638 -22.48 -6.92 -23.32
N SER A 639 -22.22 -7.98 -24.08
CA SER A 639 -21.21 -9.01 -23.79
C SER A 639 -19.79 -8.48 -24.03
N LEU A 640 -19.00 -8.42 -22.97
CA LEU A 640 -17.61 -7.99 -23.02
C LEU A 640 -16.75 -9.03 -23.76
N LYS A 641 -17.03 -10.34 -23.62
CA LYS A 641 -16.30 -11.37 -24.34
C LYS A 641 -16.50 -11.30 -25.85
N LYS A 642 -17.73 -11.03 -26.33
CA LYS A 642 -17.98 -10.77 -27.76
C LYS A 642 -17.21 -9.55 -28.24
N LEU A 643 -17.18 -8.46 -27.47
CA LEU A 643 -16.45 -7.24 -27.84
C LEU A 643 -14.94 -7.47 -27.95
N HIS A 644 -14.32 -8.15 -26.98
CA HIS A 644 -12.92 -8.55 -27.08
C HIS A 644 -12.67 -9.43 -28.32
N ARG A 645 -13.55 -10.41 -28.57
CA ARG A 645 -13.45 -11.29 -29.73
C ARG A 645 -13.48 -10.52 -31.05
N LEU A 646 -14.38 -9.55 -31.20
CA LEU A 646 -14.46 -8.71 -32.40
C LEU A 646 -13.18 -7.89 -32.60
N ILE A 647 -12.69 -7.24 -31.55
CA ILE A 647 -11.48 -6.42 -31.58
C ILE A 647 -10.26 -7.27 -31.92
N MET A 648 -10.04 -8.38 -31.22
CA MET A 648 -8.84 -9.21 -31.39
C MET A 648 -8.78 -9.91 -32.75
N LEU A 649 -9.93 -10.23 -33.37
CA LEU A 649 -9.98 -10.83 -34.69
C LEU A 649 -9.72 -9.85 -35.85
N SER A 650 -9.75 -8.54 -35.59
CA SER A 650 -9.44 -7.50 -36.59
C SER A 650 -8.01 -7.64 -37.14
N ALA A 651 -7.80 -7.26 -38.40
CA ALA A 651 -6.46 -7.09 -38.96
C ALA A 651 -5.65 -6.07 -38.16
N THR A 652 -6.31 -4.99 -37.71
CA THR A 652 -5.77 -3.89 -36.90
C THR A 652 -5.08 -4.40 -35.64
N TYR A 653 -5.76 -5.20 -34.81
CA TYR A 653 -5.18 -5.78 -33.60
C TYR A 653 -4.07 -6.79 -33.93
N ARG A 654 -4.14 -7.48 -35.06
CA ARG A 654 -3.17 -8.51 -35.48
C ARG A 654 -1.88 -7.97 -36.11
N GLN A 655 -1.72 -6.64 -36.21
CA GLN A 655 -0.53 -6.01 -36.78
C GLN A 655 0.77 -6.28 -35.99
N SER A 656 1.90 -6.23 -36.69
CA SER A 656 3.25 -6.18 -36.10
C SER A 656 3.48 -4.89 -35.32
N SER A 657 4.23 -4.98 -34.21
CA SER A 657 4.76 -3.86 -33.43
C SER A 657 6.24 -3.55 -33.76
N ASN A 658 6.84 -4.36 -34.65
CA ASN A 658 8.19 -4.19 -35.15
C ASN A 658 8.13 -3.76 -36.61
N VAL A 659 8.21 -2.45 -36.84
CA VAL A 659 8.10 -1.79 -38.14
C VAL A 659 9.13 -0.68 -38.26
N VAL A 660 9.53 -0.35 -39.50
CA VAL A 660 10.33 0.85 -39.80
C VAL A 660 9.37 1.95 -40.21
N LEU A 661 9.31 3.03 -39.43
CA LEU A 661 8.38 4.13 -39.68
C LEU A 661 8.89 5.04 -40.80
N THR A 662 7.99 5.44 -41.69
CA THR A 662 8.22 6.53 -42.64
C THR A 662 8.31 7.87 -41.91
N ASP A 663 8.96 8.87 -42.52
CA ASP A 663 9.05 10.20 -41.91
C ASP A 663 7.70 10.94 -41.88
N ALA A 664 6.77 10.57 -42.76
CA ALA A 664 5.37 11.01 -42.70
C ALA A 664 4.70 10.51 -41.40
N GLN A 665 4.75 9.20 -41.12
CA GLN A 665 4.21 8.62 -39.89
C GLN A 665 4.80 9.27 -38.62
N LYS A 666 6.14 9.38 -38.55
CA LYS A 666 6.82 10.00 -37.38
C LYS A 666 6.39 11.45 -37.11
N LYS A 667 6.01 12.19 -38.16
CA LYS A 667 5.69 13.63 -38.07
C LYS A 667 4.20 13.90 -37.91
N GLN A 668 3.35 13.16 -38.62
CA GLN A 668 1.90 13.38 -38.67
C GLN A 668 1.14 12.57 -37.62
N ASP A 669 1.64 11.39 -37.24
CA ASP A 669 1.04 10.56 -36.20
C ASP A 669 2.12 9.95 -35.25
N PRO A 670 2.84 10.79 -34.49
CA PRO A 670 3.93 10.35 -33.61
C PRO A 670 3.50 9.38 -32.51
N ASN A 671 2.21 9.40 -32.13
CA ASN A 671 1.63 8.52 -31.11
C ASN A 671 0.91 7.30 -31.71
N ASN A 672 0.92 7.15 -33.05
CA ASN A 672 0.25 6.07 -33.79
C ASN A 672 -1.25 5.92 -33.42
N ARG A 673 -1.95 7.06 -33.31
CA ARG A 673 -3.40 7.17 -33.07
C ARG A 673 -4.24 6.59 -34.20
N LEU A 674 -3.70 6.56 -35.43
CA LEU A 674 -4.28 5.92 -36.62
C LEU A 674 -3.96 4.42 -36.71
N LEU A 675 -3.19 3.87 -35.76
CA LEU A 675 -2.89 2.44 -35.62
C LEU A 675 -2.34 1.80 -36.90
N SER A 676 -1.44 2.49 -37.59
CA SER A 676 -0.71 1.97 -38.78
C SER A 676 0.28 0.83 -38.46
N TYR A 677 0.46 0.53 -37.18
CA TYR A 677 1.13 -0.64 -36.62
C TYR A 677 0.59 -0.90 -35.20
N PHE A 678 0.98 -2.02 -34.57
CA PHE A 678 0.54 -2.30 -33.19
C PHE A 678 1.47 -1.62 -32.16
N ASN A 679 0.90 -0.88 -31.21
CA ASN A 679 1.67 -0.22 -30.15
C ASN A 679 2.23 -1.23 -29.15
N ARG A 680 3.54 -1.18 -28.89
CA ARG A 680 4.19 -2.04 -27.87
C ARG A 680 3.63 -1.71 -26.49
N ARG A 681 3.18 -2.73 -25.75
CA ARG A 681 2.64 -2.55 -24.40
C ARG A 681 3.53 -3.20 -23.35
N ARG A 682 3.78 -2.43 -22.29
CA ARG A 682 4.43 -2.87 -21.06
C ARG A 682 3.41 -3.63 -20.20
N LEU A 683 3.85 -4.69 -19.54
CA LEU A 683 3.08 -5.43 -18.55
C LEU A 683 2.82 -4.54 -17.32
N GLU A 684 1.64 -4.71 -16.74
CA GLU A 684 1.28 -4.10 -15.46
C GLU A 684 1.93 -4.85 -14.29
N ALA A 685 2.04 -4.23 -13.10
CA ALA A 685 2.73 -4.80 -11.94
C ALA A 685 2.32 -6.26 -11.64
N GLU A 686 1.03 -6.53 -11.56
CA GLU A 686 0.47 -7.84 -11.24
C GLU A 686 0.78 -8.85 -12.34
N VAL A 687 0.62 -8.47 -13.62
CA VAL A 687 0.88 -9.33 -14.77
C VAL A 687 2.36 -9.66 -14.90
N TYR A 688 3.24 -8.69 -14.66
CA TYR A 688 4.68 -8.89 -14.61
C TYR A 688 5.06 -9.85 -13.46
N ARG A 689 4.49 -9.66 -12.26
CA ARG A 689 4.72 -10.55 -11.11
C ARG A 689 4.22 -11.98 -11.37
N ASP A 690 3.03 -12.13 -11.94
CA ASP A 690 2.45 -13.41 -12.30
C ASP A 690 3.30 -14.13 -13.37
N ALA A 691 3.84 -13.39 -14.34
CA ALA A 691 4.78 -13.93 -15.33
C ALA A 691 6.11 -14.38 -14.70
N LEU A 692 6.63 -13.68 -13.69
CA LEU A 692 7.81 -14.11 -12.93
C LEU A 692 7.55 -15.42 -12.16
N LEU A 693 6.38 -15.57 -11.52
CA LEU A 693 5.97 -16.81 -10.85
C LEU A 693 5.75 -17.97 -11.83
N ALA A 694 5.12 -17.70 -12.98
CA ALA A 694 4.90 -18.69 -14.03
C ALA A 694 6.23 -19.17 -14.66
N ALA A 695 7.19 -18.26 -14.85
CA ALA A 695 8.55 -18.61 -15.26
C ALA A 695 9.24 -19.55 -14.26
N GLY A 696 9.12 -19.26 -12.96
CA GLY A 696 9.63 -20.13 -11.89
C GLY A 696 8.84 -21.43 -11.67
N ASN A 697 7.70 -21.63 -12.34
CA ASN A 697 6.72 -22.70 -12.07
C ASN A 697 6.22 -22.75 -10.60
N ASN A 698 6.10 -21.57 -9.97
CA ASN A 698 5.64 -21.41 -8.59
C ASN A 698 4.24 -20.81 -8.48
N LEU A 699 3.61 -20.40 -9.59
CA LEU A 699 2.33 -19.71 -9.59
C LEU A 699 1.22 -20.61 -9.02
N ASP A 700 0.61 -20.18 -7.91
CA ASP A 700 -0.62 -20.76 -7.39
C ASP A 700 -1.83 -20.16 -8.13
N ALA A 701 -2.50 -21.00 -8.91
CA ALA A 701 -3.69 -20.65 -9.69
C ALA A 701 -5.00 -20.67 -8.86
N THR A 702 -4.93 -20.88 -7.54
CA THR A 702 -6.11 -20.91 -6.66
C THR A 702 -6.89 -19.60 -6.71
N GLN A 703 -8.15 -19.70 -7.11
CA GLN A 703 -9.05 -18.58 -7.32
C GLN A 703 -9.88 -18.26 -6.07
N ALA A 704 -10.36 -17.02 -5.96
CA ALA A 704 -11.25 -16.49 -4.93
C ALA A 704 -10.74 -16.60 -3.46
N GLY A 705 -11.51 -16.10 -2.50
CA GLY A 705 -11.20 -16.17 -1.08
C GLY A 705 -10.22 -15.07 -0.60
N PRO A 706 -9.88 -15.06 0.71
CA PRO A 706 -9.15 -13.95 1.33
C PRO A 706 -7.84 -13.57 0.62
N SER A 707 -7.56 -12.27 0.63
CA SER A 707 -6.33 -11.69 0.07
C SER A 707 -5.11 -11.97 0.96
N GLY A 708 -3.93 -12.02 0.36
CA GLY A 708 -2.65 -12.17 1.07
C GLY A 708 -1.73 -10.95 0.95
N ASP A 709 -0.70 -10.90 1.78
CA ASP A 709 0.38 -9.90 1.64
C ASP A 709 1.29 -10.30 0.47
N ILE A 710 1.37 -9.45 -0.54
CA ILE A 710 2.17 -9.68 -1.76
C ILE A 710 3.68 -9.58 -1.51
N ASP A 711 4.08 -8.93 -0.41
CA ASP A 711 5.47 -8.80 0.04
C ASP A 711 5.91 -10.02 0.89
N ASP A 712 5.00 -10.96 1.22
CA ASP A 712 5.32 -12.25 1.84
C ASP A 712 5.99 -13.20 0.81
N PRO A 713 7.20 -13.74 1.09
CA PRO A 713 7.91 -14.63 0.16
C PRO A 713 7.22 -15.98 -0.10
N THR A 714 6.18 -16.32 0.66
CA THR A 714 5.33 -17.51 0.46
C THR A 714 4.04 -17.20 -0.32
N PHE A 715 3.72 -15.93 -0.59
CA PHE A 715 2.54 -15.54 -1.36
C PHE A 715 2.74 -15.82 -2.86
N HIS A 716 2.36 -17.03 -3.28
CA HIS A 716 2.52 -17.51 -4.65
C HIS A 716 1.27 -17.35 -5.52
N ARG A 717 0.16 -16.83 -4.98
CA ARG A 717 -1.07 -16.56 -5.75
C ARG A 717 -0.88 -15.41 -6.73
N ARG A 718 -1.77 -15.34 -7.72
CA ARG A 718 -1.86 -14.23 -8.67
C ARG A 718 -1.97 -12.87 -7.96
N GLY A 719 -1.37 -11.83 -8.55
CA GLY A 719 -1.37 -10.46 -8.02
C GLY A 719 -2.75 -9.80 -7.88
N ILE A 720 -3.82 -10.36 -8.48
CA ILE A 720 -5.19 -9.92 -8.18
C ILE A 720 -5.64 -10.29 -6.75
N TYR A 721 -5.07 -11.35 -6.17
CA TYR A 721 -5.34 -11.81 -4.80
C TYR A 721 -4.46 -11.16 -3.73
N ALA A 722 -3.66 -10.16 -4.11
CA ALA A 722 -2.93 -9.32 -3.19
C ALA A 722 -3.88 -8.36 -2.46
N ASN A 723 -3.67 -8.15 -1.16
CA ASN A 723 -4.35 -7.10 -0.40
C ASN A 723 -3.99 -5.73 -0.99
N VAL A 724 -5.00 -4.89 -1.21
CA VAL A 724 -4.84 -3.50 -1.68
C VAL A 724 -5.19 -2.57 -0.53
N SER A 725 -4.22 -1.76 -0.10
CA SER A 725 -4.35 -0.82 1.02
C SER A 725 -4.11 0.62 0.55
N ARG A 726 -5.01 1.54 0.96
CA ARG A 726 -4.91 3.00 0.78
C ARG A 726 -3.85 3.62 1.71
N HIS A 727 -3.43 2.91 2.75
CA HIS A 727 -2.43 3.38 3.72
C HIS A 727 -1.03 2.80 3.49
N LYS A 728 -0.93 1.52 3.09
CA LYS A 728 0.32 0.78 3.00
C LYS A 728 0.31 -0.19 1.80
N LEU A 729 0.10 0.36 0.60
CA LEU A 729 0.28 -0.38 -0.65
C LEU A 729 1.70 -0.97 -0.74
N SER A 730 1.84 -2.19 -1.27
CA SER A 730 3.13 -2.89 -1.39
C SER A 730 4.18 -2.07 -2.15
N THR A 731 5.45 -2.24 -1.75
CA THR A 731 6.59 -1.58 -2.39
C THR A 731 6.76 -2.05 -3.84
N PHE A 732 6.45 -3.32 -4.14
CA PHE A 732 6.48 -3.87 -5.49
C PHE A 732 5.41 -3.21 -6.38
N LEU A 733 4.16 -3.13 -5.89
CA LEU A 733 3.04 -2.54 -6.63
C LEU A 733 3.29 -1.05 -6.91
N GLN A 734 3.68 -0.28 -5.89
CA GLN A 734 4.05 1.13 -6.04
C GLN A 734 5.17 1.33 -7.08
N SER A 735 6.21 0.49 -7.03
CA SER A 735 7.35 0.59 -7.95
C SER A 735 6.96 0.36 -9.41
N TYR A 736 5.94 -0.46 -9.69
CA TYR A 736 5.53 -0.87 -11.03
C TYR A 736 4.24 -0.19 -11.53
N ASP A 737 4.03 1.07 -11.14
CA ASP A 737 2.94 1.94 -11.59
C ASP A 737 1.51 1.40 -11.29
N PHE A 738 1.35 0.62 -10.21
CA PHE A 738 0.00 0.31 -9.70
C PHE A 738 -0.69 1.62 -9.27
N PRO A 739 -1.97 1.83 -9.61
CA PRO A 739 -2.67 3.08 -9.33
C PRO A 739 -2.90 3.27 -7.83
N ASP A 740 -2.83 4.51 -7.35
CA ASP A 740 -3.18 4.84 -5.97
C ASP A 740 -4.69 4.58 -5.72
N PRO A 741 -5.06 3.60 -4.87
CA PRO A 741 -6.46 3.24 -4.63
C PRO A 741 -7.22 4.29 -3.78
N ALA A 742 -6.55 5.38 -3.36
CA ALA A 742 -7.19 6.54 -2.76
C ALA A 742 -7.78 7.52 -3.79
N ILE A 743 -7.48 7.40 -5.09
CA ILE A 743 -7.96 8.32 -6.15
C ILE A 743 -8.51 7.60 -7.39
N HIS A 744 -9.27 8.30 -8.24
CA HIS A 744 -9.82 7.74 -9.48
C HIS A 744 -8.75 7.46 -10.54
N ALA A 745 -8.58 6.18 -10.90
CA ALA A 745 -7.57 5.73 -11.86
C ALA A 745 -8.16 5.48 -13.26
N ALA A 746 -8.37 6.56 -14.02
CA ALA A 746 -8.87 6.48 -15.40
C ALA A 746 -7.95 5.68 -16.36
N ARG A 747 -6.64 5.72 -16.10
CA ARG A 747 -5.58 4.96 -16.77
C ARG A 747 -4.40 4.82 -15.83
N ARG A 748 -3.62 3.74 -15.93
CA ARG A 748 -2.37 3.60 -15.19
C ARG A 748 -1.26 4.44 -15.84
N SER A 749 -0.38 5.01 -15.01
CA SER A 749 0.89 5.56 -15.45
C SER A 749 1.76 4.44 -16.05
N LYS A 750 2.67 4.79 -16.96
CA LYS A 750 3.63 3.87 -17.55
C LYS A 750 5.00 4.52 -17.46
N THR A 751 5.80 4.14 -16.47
CA THR A 751 7.18 4.62 -16.34
C THR A 751 8.17 3.50 -16.62
N THR A 752 9.34 3.87 -17.14
CA THR A 752 10.47 2.96 -17.33
C THR A 752 11.69 3.66 -16.76
N THR A 753 11.99 3.42 -15.48
CA THR A 753 13.06 4.12 -14.76
C THR A 753 14.22 3.20 -14.39
N PRO A 754 15.46 3.72 -14.25
CA PRO A 754 16.56 2.94 -13.69
C PRO A 754 16.30 2.45 -12.27
N LEU A 755 15.45 3.13 -11.50
CA LEU A 755 15.07 2.73 -10.13
C LEU A 755 14.22 1.44 -10.13
N GLN A 756 13.26 1.30 -11.05
CA GLN A 756 12.50 0.06 -11.24
C GLN A 756 13.43 -1.13 -11.54
N GLN A 757 14.42 -0.91 -12.41
CA GLN A 757 15.42 -1.93 -12.75
C GLN A 757 16.32 -2.30 -11.56
N LEU A 758 16.81 -1.28 -10.84
CA LEU A 758 17.61 -1.50 -9.63
C LEU A 758 16.81 -2.24 -8.54
N PHE A 759 15.49 -1.99 -8.44
CA PHE A 759 14.60 -2.70 -7.53
C PHE A 759 14.51 -4.19 -7.87
N VAL A 760 14.23 -4.58 -9.12
CA VAL A 760 14.14 -6.02 -9.48
C VAL A 760 15.48 -6.75 -9.44
N LEU A 761 16.59 -6.10 -9.81
CA LEU A 761 17.94 -6.67 -9.68
C LEU A 761 18.33 -6.98 -8.21
N ASN A 762 17.77 -6.24 -7.25
CA ASN A 762 18.01 -6.44 -5.82
C ASN A 762 16.85 -7.13 -5.09
N SER A 763 15.73 -7.39 -5.76
CA SER A 763 14.54 -8.02 -5.16
C SER A 763 14.81 -9.48 -4.77
N PRO A 764 14.61 -9.87 -3.49
CA PRO A 764 14.70 -11.25 -3.06
C PRO A 764 13.71 -12.17 -3.80
N PHE A 765 12.50 -11.67 -4.07
CA PHE A 765 11.46 -12.38 -4.83
C PHE A 765 11.93 -12.71 -6.25
N VAL A 766 12.52 -11.76 -6.97
CA VAL A 766 13.02 -11.99 -8.35
C VAL A 766 14.20 -12.97 -8.35
N ARG A 767 15.09 -12.90 -7.35
CA ARG A 767 16.18 -13.88 -7.17
C ARG A 767 15.67 -15.29 -6.90
N GLN A 768 14.62 -15.43 -6.09
CA GLN A 768 13.94 -16.72 -5.86
C GLN A 768 13.34 -17.26 -7.16
N GLN A 769 12.65 -16.43 -7.96
CA GLN A 769 12.13 -16.88 -9.26
C GLN A 769 13.24 -17.24 -10.25
N ALA A 770 14.39 -16.53 -10.23
CA ALA A 770 15.56 -16.87 -11.03
C ALA A 770 16.16 -18.23 -10.65
N GLN A 771 16.24 -18.56 -9.36
CA GLN A 771 16.68 -19.87 -8.87
C GLN A 771 15.75 -21.00 -9.32
N GLN A 772 14.43 -20.79 -9.24
CA GLN A 772 13.45 -21.80 -9.65
C GLN A 772 13.38 -21.97 -11.17
N LEU A 773 13.47 -20.87 -11.94
CA LEU A 773 13.62 -20.92 -13.40
C LEU A 773 14.89 -21.69 -13.81
N ALA A 774 16.03 -21.40 -13.17
CA ALA A 774 17.29 -22.09 -13.43
C ALA A 774 17.19 -23.60 -13.17
N LYS A 775 16.49 -23.99 -12.10
CA LYS A 775 16.25 -25.39 -11.71
C LYS A 775 15.42 -26.18 -12.74
N ARG A 776 14.53 -25.52 -13.49
CA ARG A 776 13.69 -26.18 -14.52
C ARG A 776 14.50 -26.84 -15.64
N PHE A 777 15.71 -26.36 -15.90
CA PHE A 777 16.59 -26.82 -16.98
C PHE A 777 17.93 -27.38 -16.43
N GLU A 778 17.95 -27.77 -15.15
CA GLU A 778 19.11 -28.38 -14.51
C GLU A 778 19.38 -29.76 -15.12
N GLY A 779 20.64 -30.05 -15.46
CA GLY A 779 21.05 -31.28 -16.15
C GLY A 779 21.11 -31.20 -17.68
N GLU A 780 20.47 -30.21 -18.31
CA GLU A 780 20.56 -29.99 -19.77
C GLU A 780 21.89 -29.35 -20.20
N SER A 781 22.20 -29.33 -21.51
CA SER A 781 23.35 -28.58 -22.06
C SER A 781 23.12 -27.07 -21.99
N SER A 782 24.18 -26.25 -22.04
CA SER A 782 24.07 -24.79 -21.98
C SER A 782 23.18 -24.21 -23.10
N GLU A 783 23.27 -24.76 -24.31
CA GLU A 783 22.44 -24.39 -25.46
C GLU A 783 20.97 -24.72 -25.24
N GLN A 784 20.67 -25.94 -24.75
CA GLN A 784 19.30 -26.38 -24.44
C GLN A 784 18.69 -25.52 -23.33
N ARG A 785 19.45 -25.23 -22.27
CA ARG A 785 19.06 -24.32 -21.19
C ARG A 785 18.68 -22.93 -21.70
N ILE A 786 19.50 -22.36 -22.58
CA ILE A 786 19.22 -21.02 -23.16
C ILE A 786 17.97 -21.09 -24.03
N ASP A 787 17.83 -22.08 -24.92
CA ASP A 787 16.63 -22.23 -25.76
C ASP A 787 15.35 -22.40 -24.92
N GLY A 788 15.37 -23.30 -23.94
CA GLY A 788 14.24 -23.56 -23.03
C GLY A 788 13.81 -22.32 -22.25
N VAL A 789 14.76 -21.54 -21.71
CA VAL A 789 14.45 -20.28 -21.02
C VAL A 789 13.85 -19.24 -21.97
N TYR A 790 14.35 -19.10 -23.20
CA TYR A 790 13.78 -18.17 -24.18
C TYR A 790 12.37 -18.57 -24.61
N GLN A 791 12.09 -19.87 -24.77
CA GLN A 791 10.75 -20.37 -25.06
C GLN A 791 9.77 -20.08 -23.91
N VAL A 792 10.19 -20.25 -22.65
CA VAL A 792 9.37 -19.95 -21.46
C VAL A 792 9.14 -18.44 -21.28
N LEU A 793 10.19 -17.62 -21.38
CA LEU A 793 10.10 -16.18 -21.08
C LEU A 793 9.52 -15.35 -22.23
N PHE A 794 9.84 -15.69 -23.47
CA PHE A 794 9.58 -14.86 -24.65
C PHE A 794 8.77 -15.56 -25.75
N SER A 795 8.36 -16.83 -25.54
CA SER A 795 7.53 -17.59 -26.49
C SER A 795 8.19 -17.78 -27.88
N ARG A 796 9.53 -17.73 -27.92
CA ARG A 796 10.36 -17.84 -29.14
C ARG A 796 11.69 -18.52 -28.82
N ALA A 797 12.36 -19.06 -29.84
CA ALA A 797 13.76 -19.46 -29.73
C ALA A 797 14.68 -18.20 -29.62
N PRO A 798 15.88 -18.33 -29.03
CA PRO A 798 16.90 -17.29 -29.06
C PRO A 798 17.43 -17.12 -30.49
N THR A 799 17.83 -15.90 -30.84
CA THR A 799 18.65 -15.66 -32.03
C THR A 799 20.07 -16.16 -31.81
N GLN A 800 20.82 -16.43 -32.88
CA GLN A 800 22.23 -16.85 -32.79
C GLN A 800 23.08 -15.91 -31.92
N LYS A 801 22.84 -14.59 -32.00
CA LYS A 801 23.52 -13.59 -31.18
C LYS A 801 23.16 -13.71 -29.69
N GLU A 802 21.90 -13.96 -29.37
CA GLU A 802 21.44 -14.17 -28.00
C GLU A 802 21.99 -15.47 -27.41
N THR A 803 22.03 -16.56 -28.19
CA THR A 803 22.67 -17.81 -27.80
C THR A 803 24.16 -17.61 -27.50
N GLN A 804 24.90 -16.92 -28.38
CA GLN A 804 26.32 -16.59 -28.16
C GLN A 804 26.54 -15.75 -26.90
N ILE A 805 25.69 -14.74 -26.65
CA ILE A 805 25.76 -13.92 -25.43
C ILE A 805 25.49 -14.79 -24.18
N GLY A 806 24.52 -15.71 -24.24
CA GLY A 806 24.19 -16.61 -23.14
C GLY A 806 25.33 -17.57 -22.80
N LEU A 807 25.91 -18.22 -23.82
CA LEU A 807 27.07 -19.10 -23.65
C LEU A 807 28.25 -18.33 -23.04
N GLN A 808 28.61 -17.18 -23.62
CA GLN A 808 29.69 -16.32 -23.11
C GLN A 808 29.44 -15.84 -21.67
N PHE A 809 28.19 -15.58 -21.28
CA PHE A 809 27.86 -15.17 -19.91
C PHE A 809 28.07 -16.31 -18.91
N ILE A 810 27.60 -17.51 -19.25
CA ILE A 810 27.74 -18.72 -18.42
C ILE A 810 29.22 -19.11 -18.29
N GLU A 811 29.97 -19.06 -19.39
CA GLU A 811 31.41 -19.37 -19.44
C GLU A 811 32.27 -18.33 -18.70
N ARG A 812 32.05 -17.02 -18.93
CA ARG A 812 32.82 -15.96 -18.24
C ARG A 812 32.61 -15.98 -16.74
N ALA A 813 31.39 -16.22 -16.27
CA ALA A 813 31.13 -16.33 -14.83
C ALA A 813 31.67 -17.65 -14.22
N GLY A 814 32.18 -18.57 -15.02
CA GLY A 814 33.05 -19.68 -14.58
C GLY A 814 34.56 -19.38 -14.62
N LEU A 815 34.97 -18.22 -15.16
CA LEU A 815 36.38 -17.85 -15.40
C LEU A 815 36.80 -16.48 -14.83
N THR A 816 35.87 -15.69 -14.28
CA THR A 816 36.17 -14.42 -13.61
C THR A 816 35.37 -14.24 -12.33
N ASP A 817 36.06 -13.70 -11.31
CA ASP A 817 35.58 -13.34 -9.98
C ASP A 817 35.28 -14.48 -8.99
N GLU A 818 36.31 -15.29 -8.69
CA GLU A 818 36.63 -15.40 -7.26
C GLU A 818 36.91 -13.98 -6.74
N PRO A 819 36.19 -13.49 -5.72
CA PRO A 819 36.47 -12.19 -5.15
C PRO A 819 37.80 -12.28 -4.38
N LYS A 820 38.92 -11.99 -5.05
CA LYS A 820 40.18 -11.66 -4.37
C LYS A 820 39.86 -10.59 -3.33
N PRO A 821 39.97 -10.85 -2.02
CA PRO A 821 39.62 -9.86 -1.02
C PRO A 821 40.58 -8.69 -1.17
N ALA A 822 40.06 -7.52 -1.56
CA ALA A 822 40.86 -6.30 -1.67
C ALA A 822 41.41 -5.82 -0.30
N VAL A 823 40.96 -6.46 0.79
CA VAL A 823 41.50 -6.37 2.15
C VAL A 823 41.46 -7.77 2.77
N GLU A 824 42.62 -8.28 3.20
CA GLU A 824 42.70 -9.48 4.03
C GLU A 824 41.97 -9.25 5.37
N GLN A 825 41.04 -10.15 5.74
CA GLN A 825 40.28 -10.04 6.99
C GLN A 825 40.55 -11.25 7.88
N ILE A 826 41.08 -10.99 9.09
CA ILE A 826 41.36 -12.04 10.08
C ILE A 826 40.10 -12.27 10.92
N PRO A 827 39.56 -13.51 10.99
CA PRO A 827 38.26 -13.79 11.57
C PRO A 827 38.27 -13.53 13.07
N THR A 828 37.25 -12.83 13.54
CA THR A 828 37.02 -12.63 14.97
C THR A 828 36.05 -13.68 15.48
N PHE A 829 36.54 -14.58 16.33
CA PHE A 829 35.72 -15.56 17.03
C PHE A 829 35.02 -14.86 18.18
N ALA A 830 33.68 -14.84 18.19
CA ALA A 830 32.87 -14.21 19.23
C ALA A 830 32.41 -15.21 20.32
N GLY A 831 33.21 -16.25 20.60
CA GLY A 831 32.81 -17.39 21.43
C GLY A 831 32.13 -18.50 20.63
N LYS A 832 32.17 -18.41 19.30
CA LYS A 832 31.89 -19.50 18.36
C LYS A 832 33.19 -20.28 18.10
N ARG A 833 33.06 -21.54 17.71
CA ARG A 833 34.19 -22.46 17.46
C ARG A 833 34.34 -22.73 15.96
N MET A 834 35.47 -23.30 15.57
CA MET A 834 35.63 -24.01 14.30
C MET A 834 35.97 -25.48 14.62
N ARG A 835 35.38 -26.41 13.89
CA ARG A 835 35.52 -27.86 14.12
C ARG A 835 36.18 -28.49 12.90
N ALA A 836 37.14 -29.37 13.09
CA ALA A 836 37.75 -30.13 12.00
C ALA A 836 38.03 -31.57 12.43
N ASP A 837 38.06 -32.49 11.47
CA ASP A 837 38.43 -33.89 11.64
C ASP A 837 39.79 -34.11 10.99
N VAL A 838 40.87 -34.00 11.78
CA VAL A 838 42.26 -34.08 11.30
C VAL A 838 42.75 -35.51 11.48
N LYS A 839 42.61 -36.31 10.42
CA LYS A 839 42.95 -37.73 10.42
C LYS A 839 44.47 -37.90 10.50
N GLU A 840 44.92 -39.01 11.04
CA GLU A 840 46.36 -39.35 11.18
C GLU A 840 47.18 -38.43 12.11
N LEU A 841 46.54 -37.61 12.95
CA LEU A 841 47.21 -36.71 13.91
C LEU A 841 48.11 -37.41 14.95
N GLY A 842 47.90 -38.72 15.21
CA GLY A 842 48.72 -39.51 16.13
C GLY A 842 48.61 -39.09 17.61
N ASP A 843 49.51 -39.60 18.46
CA ASP A 843 49.58 -39.26 19.91
C ASP A 843 50.76 -38.33 20.27
N SER A 844 51.69 -38.10 19.35
CA SER A 844 52.71 -37.05 19.44
C SER A 844 52.47 -36.04 18.31
N TYR A 845 52.01 -34.84 18.66
CA TYR A 845 51.55 -33.83 17.71
C TYR A 845 51.91 -32.42 18.16
N SER A 846 51.99 -31.51 17.19
CA SER A 846 52.18 -30.08 17.42
C SER A 846 51.02 -29.28 16.83
N VAL A 847 50.64 -28.20 17.51
CA VAL A 847 49.62 -27.24 17.09
C VAL A 847 50.24 -25.86 17.18
N GLU A 848 50.30 -25.17 16.06
CA GLU A 848 50.87 -23.84 15.95
C GLU A 848 49.82 -22.83 15.51
N LEU A 849 49.76 -21.67 16.17
CA LEU A 849 48.83 -20.61 15.80
C LEU A 849 49.25 -19.23 16.33
N TRP A 850 48.72 -18.17 15.71
CA TRP A 850 48.71 -16.83 16.29
C TRP A 850 47.38 -16.55 17.01
N VAL A 851 47.45 -15.92 18.18
CA VAL A 851 46.32 -15.61 19.06
C VAL A 851 46.32 -14.12 19.42
N LYS A 852 45.18 -13.45 19.23
CA LYS A 852 44.93 -12.07 19.68
C LYS A 852 43.68 -12.00 20.53
N ASN A 853 43.86 -12.14 21.84
CA ASN A 853 42.78 -12.06 22.84
C ASN A 853 42.20 -10.64 22.89
N GLN A 854 40.88 -10.49 22.73
CA GLN A 854 40.20 -9.19 22.80
C GLN A 854 39.52 -8.91 24.16
N ILE A 855 39.55 -9.86 25.12
CA ILE A 855 38.93 -9.70 26.44
C ILE A 855 39.97 -9.32 27.52
N PRO A 856 39.66 -8.37 28.44
CA PRO A 856 40.40 -8.18 29.68
C PRO A 856 40.56 -9.46 30.51
N ASN A 857 41.79 -9.77 30.92
CA ASN A 857 42.17 -11.06 31.53
C ASN A 857 41.45 -11.42 32.84
N ASP A 858 40.75 -10.49 33.47
CA ASP A 858 40.00 -10.63 34.71
C ASP A 858 38.47 -10.78 34.50
N LYS A 859 37.95 -10.46 33.30
CA LYS A 859 36.51 -10.44 32.99
C LYS A 859 35.82 -11.80 33.17
N ARG A 860 36.56 -12.91 33.01
CA ARG A 860 36.04 -14.28 33.03
C ARG A 860 36.86 -15.18 33.95
N ILE A 861 36.27 -16.31 34.37
CA ILE A 861 36.98 -17.36 35.14
C ILE A 861 38.13 -17.96 34.33
N ILE A 862 37.89 -18.26 33.06
CA ILE A 862 38.89 -18.52 32.01
C ILE A 862 38.65 -17.49 30.91
N THR A 863 39.71 -16.80 30.46
CA THR A 863 39.59 -15.73 29.45
C THR A 863 39.08 -16.30 28.13
N GLY A 864 39.67 -17.43 27.70
CA GLY A 864 39.16 -18.27 26.63
C GLY A 864 40.08 -19.46 26.31
N TYR A 865 39.49 -20.56 25.84
CA TYR A 865 40.23 -21.68 25.23
C TYR A 865 40.26 -21.51 23.71
N PHE A 866 41.44 -21.63 23.10
CA PHE A 866 41.62 -21.41 21.66
C PHE A 866 42.02 -22.66 20.87
N PHE A 867 42.42 -23.73 21.55
CA PHE A 867 42.58 -25.05 20.96
C PHE A 867 42.06 -26.14 21.92
N SER A 868 41.43 -27.17 21.36
CA SER A 868 41.02 -28.37 22.08
C SER A 868 41.03 -29.59 21.16
N ARG A 869 41.46 -30.75 21.66
CA ARG A 869 41.34 -32.06 20.97
C ARG A 869 40.45 -32.99 21.79
N GLY A 870 39.45 -33.60 21.16
CA GLY A 870 38.41 -34.38 21.83
C GLY A 870 37.06 -34.24 21.15
N LYS A 871 36.21 -35.28 21.22
CA LYS A 871 34.89 -35.33 20.56
C LYS A 871 33.97 -34.17 20.95
N ASP A 872 33.35 -33.50 19.99
CA ASP A 872 32.39 -32.41 20.24
C ASP A 872 31.12 -32.96 20.92
N SER A 873 30.96 -32.72 22.22
CA SER A 873 29.96 -33.44 23.03
C SER A 873 29.55 -32.70 24.31
N ALA A 874 28.74 -33.34 25.14
CA ALA A 874 28.16 -32.73 26.35
C ALA A 874 29.21 -32.32 27.40
N ALA A 875 28.78 -31.51 28.37
CA ALA A 875 29.62 -30.98 29.43
C ALA A 875 30.53 -32.04 30.08
N LYS A 876 31.82 -31.70 30.29
CA LYS A 876 32.88 -32.59 30.83
C LYS A 876 33.37 -33.68 29.87
N ALA A 877 33.20 -33.49 28.57
CA ALA A 877 33.81 -34.32 27.54
C ALA A 877 35.32 -34.55 27.79
N ALA A 878 35.80 -35.74 27.45
CA ALA A 878 37.22 -36.05 27.43
C ALA A 878 37.94 -35.16 26.39
N GLY A 879 39.07 -34.56 26.76
CA GLY A 879 39.87 -33.78 25.84
C GLY A 879 41.11 -33.14 26.46
N ASP A 880 41.99 -32.70 25.57
CA ASP A 880 43.08 -31.77 25.88
C ASP A 880 42.67 -30.37 25.47
N HIS A 881 42.97 -29.36 26.29
CA HIS A 881 42.60 -27.98 26.03
C HIS A 881 43.72 -27.00 26.36
N LEU A 882 43.84 -25.96 25.54
CA LEU A 882 44.82 -24.89 25.67
C LEU A 882 44.12 -23.52 25.62
N GLY A 883 44.48 -22.64 26.55
CA GLY A 883 43.82 -21.35 26.66
C GLY A 883 44.57 -20.32 27.50
N ILE A 884 43.90 -19.19 27.73
CA ILE A 884 44.38 -18.11 28.60
C ILE A 884 43.56 -18.14 29.90
N ALA A 885 44.25 -18.29 31.03
CA ALA A 885 43.64 -18.34 32.35
C ALA A 885 43.04 -16.98 32.71
N GLY A 886 41.90 -16.99 33.40
CA GLY A 886 41.23 -15.79 33.91
C GLY A 886 41.31 -15.69 35.43
N LYS A 887 40.26 -15.17 36.08
CA LYS A 887 40.20 -15.02 37.54
C LYS A 887 40.07 -16.32 38.35
N TYR A 888 40.03 -17.50 37.71
CA TYR A 888 39.82 -18.79 38.38
C TYR A 888 40.93 -19.16 39.38
N ARG A 889 42.19 -18.72 39.16
CA ARG A 889 43.31 -18.95 40.08
C ARG A 889 43.99 -17.62 40.43
N PRO A 890 44.25 -17.33 41.72
CA PRO A 890 45.02 -16.15 42.13
C PRO A 890 46.36 -16.09 41.39
N ASN A 891 46.76 -14.89 40.99
CA ASN A 891 48.03 -14.62 40.30
C ASN A 891 48.27 -15.44 39.02
N LYS A 892 47.24 -15.95 38.34
CA LYS A 892 47.35 -16.67 37.05
C LYS A 892 46.58 -16.02 35.88
N ALA A 893 45.81 -14.96 36.13
CA ALA A 893 45.06 -14.26 35.09
C ALA A 893 45.98 -13.76 33.95
N GLY A 894 45.56 -13.97 32.70
CA GLY A 894 46.27 -13.58 31.48
C GLY A 894 47.40 -14.50 31.06
N ARG A 895 47.64 -15.62 31.75
CA ARG A 895 48.72 -16.55 31.40
C ARG A 895 48.20 -17.73 30.59
N LEU A 896 49.06 -18.28 29.71
CA LEU A 896 48.76 -19.55 29.06
C LEU A 896 48.60 -20.66 30.09
N PHE A 897 47.69 -21.59 29.83
CA PHE A 897 47.58 -22.83 30.58
C PHE A 897 47.07 -23.97 29.71
N PHE A 898 47.50 -25.17 30.07
CA PHE A 898 47.06 -26.44 29.53
C PHE A 898 46.16 -27.15 30.56
N TYR A 899 45.12 -27.84 30.10
CA TYR A 899 44.20 -28.66 30.92
C TYR A 899 43.78 -29.92 30.16
N ASN A 900 43.99 -31.11 30.73
CA ASN A 900 43.62 -32.41 30.10
C ASN A 900 42.25 -32.94 30.58
N GLY A 901 41.26 -32.06 30.60
CA GLY A 901 39.86 -32.40 30.85
C GLY A 901 39.52 -32.81 32.29
N ASP A 902 38.22 -32.93 32.54
CA ASP A 902 37.65 -33.18 33.87
C ASP A 902 37.88 -34.61 34.40
N GLN A 903 38.39 -35.51 33.55
CA GLN A 903 38.75 -36.88 33.90
C GLN A 903 40.15 -36.97 34.53
N GLN A 904 41.15 -36.32 33.93
CA GLN A 904 42.54 -36.36 34.41
C GLN A 904 42.88 -35.18 35.34
N ARG A 905 42.24 -34.02 35.14
CA ARG A 905 42.30 -32.82 36.01
C ARG A 905 43.70 -32.23 36.26
N GLN A 906 44.67 -32.48 35.38
CA GLN A 906 46.01 -31.89 35.46
C GLN A 906 45.99 -30.51 34.80
N SER A 907 46.71 -29.55 35.39
CA SER A 907 46.85 -28.20 34.82
C SER A 907 48.31 -27.75 34.88
N LEU A 908 48.82 -27.26 33.76
CA LEU A 908 50.15 -26.65 33.65
C LEU A 908 49.98 -25.18 33.26
N PHE A 909 50.74 -24.28 33.87
CA PHE A 909 50.59 -22.83 33.69
C PHE A 909 51.89 -22.15 33.32
N GLY A 910 51.81 -21.16 32.44
CA GLY A 910 52.89 -20.21 32.20
C GLY A 910 53.06 -19.19 33.32
N ASN A 911 54.03 -18.30 33.10
CA ASN A 911 54.44 -17.17 33.93
C ASN A 911 54.25 -15.82 33.20
N THR A 912 54.29 -15.80 31.87
CA THR A 912 54.10 -14.62 31.04
C THR A 912 52.63 -14.21 30.98
N VAL A 913 52.34 -12.94 31.26
CA VAL A 913 51.00 -12.35 31.18
C VAL A 913 50.79 -11.75 29.79
N ILE A 914 49.91 -12.36 29.00
CA ILE A 914 49.51 -11.88 27.68
C ILE A 914 48.66 -10.61 27.84
N LYS A 915 49.05 -9.53 27.18
CA LYS A 915 48.26 -8.28 27.15
C LYS A 915 47.05 -8.45 26.21
N PRO A 916 45.82 -8.08 26.62
CA PRO A 916 44.70 -8.03 25.71
C PRO A 916 44.96 -7.06 24.54
N GLY A 917 44.55 -7.47 23.34
CA GLY A 917 44.67 -6.69 22.12
C GLY A 917 46.00 -6.82 21.38
N THR A 918 46.92 -7.72 21.78
CA THR A 918 48.19 -7.95 21.04
C THR A 918 48.24 -9.33 20.40
N TRP A 919 48.86 -9.43 19.23
CA TRP A 919 49.23 -10.73 18.65
C TRP A 919 50.28 -11.47 19.49
N ASN A 920 50.08 -12.77 19.67
CA ASN A 920 51.02 -13.69 20.32
C ASN A 920 51.09 -15.01 19.53
N HIS A 921 52.29 -15.52 19.30
CA HIS A 921 52.53 -16.80 18.64
C HIS A 921 52.57 -17.90 19.68
N VAL A 922 51.83 -18.98 19.47
CA VAL A 922 51.72 -20.10 20.41
C VAL A 922 51.94 -21.40 19.67
N VAL A 923 52.91 -22.20 20.13
CA VAL A 923 53.10 -23.58 19.65
C VAL A 923 52.95 -24.54 20.82
N PHE A 924 51.90 -25.36 20.78
CA PHE A 924 51.66 -26.43 21.74
C PHE A 924 52.11 -27.76 21.15
N ILE A 925 52.87 -28.50 21.95
CA ILE A 925 53.42 -29.80 21.62
C ILE A 925 52.97 -30.78 22.69
N ARG A 926 52.33 -31.87 22.27
CA ARG A 926 52.23 -33.10 23.06
C ARG A 926 53.19 -34.12 22.45
N ASP A 927 54.09 -34.67 23.28
CA ASP A 927 54.86 -35.86 22.96
C ASP A 927 54.48 -36.97 23.94
N GLN A 928 53.49 -37.80 23.57
CA GLN A 928 52.85 -38.77 24.44
C GLN A 928 52.34 -38.14 25.75
N GLN A 929 53.09 -38.25 26.86
CA GLN A 929 52.75 -37.62 28.14
C GLN A 929 53.43 -36.26 28.37
N LYS A 930 54.45 -35.89 27.59
CA LYS A 930 55.16 -34.61 27.77
C LYS A 930 54.37 -33.49 27.12
N ILE A 931 54.28 -32.37 27.81
CA ILE A 931 53.62 -31.15 27.36
C ILE A 931 54.65 -30.03 27.30
N GLN A 932 54.75 -29.40 26.13
CA GLN A 932 55.50 -28.17 25.93
C GLN A 932 54.59 -27.13 25.28
N VAL A 933 54.63 -25.88 25.75
CA VAL A 933 54.00 -24.75 25.05
C VAL A 933 55.05 -23.66 24.90
N TYR A 934 55.31 -23.25 23.67
CA TYR A 934 56.18 -22.15 23.31
C TYR A 934 55.35 -20.88 23.10
N LEU A 935 55.93 -19.72 23.42
CA LEU A 935 55.29 -18.42 23.30
C LEU A 935 56.26 -17.44 22.61
N ASN A 936 55.78 -16.76 21.57
CA ASN A 936 56.49 -15.68 20.86
C ASN A 936 57.92 -16.07 20.41
N GLY A 937 58.07 -17.26 19.79
CA GLY A 937 59.33 -17.75 19.25
C GLY A 937 60.46 -17.99 20.26
N ASN A 938 60.18 -17.93 21.57
CA ASN A 938 61.19 -18.13 22.62
C ASN A 938 61.78 -19.56 22.53
N PRO A 939 63.12 -19.76 22.45
CA PRO A 939 63.70 -21.09 22.35
C PRO A 939 63.47 -21.98 23.59
N LYS A 940 63.04 -21.41 24.73
CA LYS A 940 62.59 -22.15 25.91
C LYS A 940 61.05 -22.15 25.98
N PRO A 941 60.41 -23.31 26.21
CA PRO A 941 58.96 -23.36 26.34
C PRO A 941 58.48 -22.62 27.60
N GLU A 942 57.42 -21.84 27.43
CA GLU A 942 56.66 -21.10 28.44
C GLU A 942 55.96 -22.05 29.44
N ILE A 943 55.53 -23.23 28.97
CA ILE A 943 55.00 -24.32 29.78
C ILE A 943 55.80 -25.58 29.49
N ARG A 944 56.29 -26.27 30.53
CA ARG A 944 56.91 -27.59 30.42
C ARG A 944 56.47 -28.47 31.57
N GLY A 945 56.00 -29.68 31.29
CA GLY A 945 55.59 -30.65 32.30
C GLY A 945 55.09 -31.95 31.69
N GLU A 946 54.49 -32.81 32.51
CA GLU A 946 53.90 -34.08 32.08
C GLU A 946 52.41 -34.12 32.44
N ALA A 947 51.60 -34.60 31.51
CA ALA A 947 50.17 -34.80 31.67
C ALA A 947 49.69 -35.98 30.81
N LYS A 948 48.84 -36.84 31.36
CA LYS A 948 48.23 -37.95 30.60
C LYS A 948 47.37 -37.40 29.44
N PRO A 949 47.18 -38.14 28.33
CA PRO A 949 46.19 -37.78 27.32
C PRO A 949 44.81 -37.57 27.96
N GLY A 950 44.20 -36.41 27.73
CA GLY A 950 42.84 -36.12 28.19
C GLY A 950 41.75 -36.65 27.25
N TYR A 951 42.12 -36.99 26.02
CA TYR A 951 41.26 -37.48 24.93
C TYR A 951 41.27 -39.02 24.82
N GLU A 952 40.25 -39.59 24.16
CA GLU A 952 40.20 -41.03 23.82
C GLU A 952 41.17 -41.38 22.68
N SER A 953 41.79 -42.56 22.74
CA SER A 953 42.71 -43.02 21.67
C SER A 953 41.99 -43.06 20.31
N GLY A 954 42.68 -42.60 19.26
CA GLY A 954 42.14 -42.53 17.90
C GLY A 954 41.27 -41.30 17.59
N VAL A 955 41.04 -40.37 18.54
CA VAL A 955 40.27 -39.14 18.24
C VAL A 955 41.08 -38.16 17.38
N SER A 956 40.56 -37.90 16.18
CA SER A 956 41.01 -36.91 15.19
C SER A 956 40.28 -35.56 15.28
N GLU A 957 39.14 -35.50 15.99
CA GLU A 957 38.38 -34.27 16.17
C GLU A 957 39.16 -33.19 16.95
N VAL A 958 39.28 -32.01 16.33
CA VAL A 958 39.87 -30.82 16.92
C VAL A 958 38.92 -29.62 16.83
N ILE A 959 39.01 -28.77 17.84
CA ILE A 959 38.15 -27.62 18.06
C ILE A 959 39.02 -26.39 18.24
N ILE A 960 38.90 -25.47 17.30
CA ILE A 960 39.62 -24.20 17.26
C ILE A 960 38.72 -23.10 17.83
N ALA A 961 39.31 -22.13 18.54
CA ALA A 961 38.64 -21.06 19.26
C ALA A 961 37.66 -21.51 20.38
N GLY A 962 37.73 -22.76 20.85
CA GLY A 962 36.93 -23.20 22.00
C GLY A 962 37.34 -24.54 22.59
N ARG A 963 36.49 -25.05 23.49
CA ARG A 963 36.54 -26.42 24.01
C ARG A 963 35.54 -27.31 23.29
N ASN A 964 35.80 -28.61 23.26
CA ASN A 964 34.87 -29.62 22.74
C ASN A 964 33.60 -29.80 23.59
N ASP A 965 33.61 -29.38 24.86
CA ASP A 965 32.41 -29.29 25.70
C ASP A 965 31.76 -27.88 25.72
N ASN A 966 32.16 -27.01 24.76
CA ASN A 966 31.65 -25.66 24.53
C ASN A 966 31.84 -24.69 25.73
N PHE A 967 32.69 -25.02 26.71
CA PHE A 967 32.92 -24.21 27.89
C PHE A 967 33.98 -23.11 27.68
N SER A 968 33.60 -21.86 27.96
CA SER A 968 34.50 -20.69 27.96
C SER A 968 35.31 -20.51 26.67
N ASN A 969 34.63 -20.55 25.51
CA ASN A 969 35.24 -20.35 24.20
C ASN A 969 35.96 -18.99 24.06
N PHE A 970 36.97 -18.97 23.20
CA PHE A 970 37.80 -17.81 22.92
C PHE A 970 37.01 -16.63 22.34
N GLN A 971 37.45 -15.42 22.69
CA GLN A 971 36.98 -14.20 22.04
C GLN A 971 38.16 -13.33 21.62
N GLY A 972 38.33 -13.22 20.30
CA GLY A 972 39.50 -12.62 19.69
C GLY A 972 39.75 -13.15 18.28
N GLN A 973 40.92 -12.88 17.74
CA GLN A 973 41.32 -13.26 16.39
C GLN A 973 42.40 -14.35 16.43
N LEU A 974 42.41 -15.23 15.42
CA LEU A 974 43.44 -16.23 15.19
C LEU A 974 44.08 -16.02 13.82
N GLY A 975 45.40 -16.07 13.71
CA GLY A 975 46.16 -15.66 12.52
C GLY A 975 46.89 -16.83 11.84
N ALA A 976 46.12 -17.76 11.27
CA ALA A 976 46.44 -19.15 10.95
C ALA A 976 46.51 -20.11 12.15
N VAL A 977 46.18 -21.37 11.85
CA VAL A 977 46.28 -22.53 12.73
C VAL A 977 46.80 -23.70 11.89
N ALA A 978 47.91 -24.30 12.30
CA ALA A 978 48.51 -25.47 11.67
C ALA A 978 48.66 -26.62 12.67
N LEU A 979 48.48 -27.85 12.19
CA LEU A 979 48.66 -29.08 12.95
C LEU A 979 49.70 -29.96 12.26
N PHE A 980 50.53 -30.61 13.07
CA PHE A 980 51.57 -31.55 12.65
C PHE A 980 51.39 -32.84 13.43
N ASN A 981 51.43 -34.00 12.76
CA ASN A 981 51.47 -35.34 13.39
C ASN A 981 52.86 -35.71 13.94
N ARG A 982 53.65 -34.69 14.27
CA ARG A 982 55.01 -34.80 14.80
C ARG A 982 55.31 -33.68 15.79
N VAL A 983 56.42 -33.81 16.50
CA VAL A 983 56.97 -32.79 17.39
C VAL A 983 57.80 -31.78 16.57
N LEU A 984 57.50 -30.49 16.70
CA LEU A 984 58.32 -29.40 16.15
C LEU A 984 59.56 -29.16 17.02
N SER A 985 60.71 -28.91 16.38
CA SER A 985 61.92 -28.46 17.06
C SER A 985 61.85 -26.99 17.46
N SER A 986 62.63 -26.57 18.46
CA SER A 986 62.71 -25.15 18.85
C SER A 986 63.23 -24.25 17.72
N SER A 987 64.03 -24.80 16.80
CA SER A 987 64.49 -24.12 15.58
C SER A 987 63.36 -23.84 14.59
N GLU A 988 62.45 -24.80 14.37
CA GLU A 988 61.27 -24.60 13.52
C GLU A 988 60.34 -23.56 14.14
N VAL A 989 60.03 -23.68 15.44
CA VAL A 989 59.22 -22.70 16.19
C VAL A 989 59.79 -21.28 16.07
N GLN A 990 61.11 -21.12 16.17
CA GLN A 990 61.77 -19.82 16.03
C GLN A 990 61.76 -19.32 14.58
N LYS A 991 61.98 -20.19 13.58
CA LYS A 991 61.90 -19.87 12.16
C LYS A 991 60.49 -19.36 11.81
N HIS A 992 59.45 -20.11 12.17
CA HIS A 992 58.07 -19.74 11.86
C HIS A 992 57.70 -18.39 12.51
N PHE A 993 58.08 -18.17 13.78
CA PHE A 993 57.87 -16.88 14.45
C PHE A 993 58.55 -15.71 13.71
N GLN A 994 59.81 -15.88 13.30
CA GLN A 994 60.56 -14.85 12.58
C GLN A 994 59.98 -14.55 11.19
N SER A 995 59.51 -15.57 10.47
CA SER A 995 58.87 -15.44 9.16
C SER A 995 57.59 -14.58 9.18
N ALA A 996 56.92 -14.46 10.34
CA ALA A 996 55.73 -13.64 10.49
C ALA A 996 55.99 -12.13 10.59
N LYS A 997 57.25 -11.68 10.71
CA LYS A 997 57.71 -10.27 10.71
C LYS A 997 56.74 -9.29 11.38
N LEU A 998 56.42 -9.54 12.65
CA LEU A 998 55.40 -8.78 13.38
C LEU A 998 55.84 -7.32 13.62
N GLU A 999 55.32 -6.38 12.83
CA GLU A 999 55.56 -4.94 12.98
C GLU A 999 54.26 -4.22 13.33
N LYS A 1000 54.29 -3.33 14.34
CA LYS A 1000 53.15 -2.50 14.78
C LYS A 1000 51.81 -3.27 14.90
N ASP A 1001 51.88 -4.51 15.40
CA ASP A 1001 50.72 -5.40 15.59
C ASP A 1001 50.04 -5.87 14.28
N GLN A 1002 50.81 -5.88 13.17
CA GLN A 1002 50.47 -6.48 11.87
C GLN A 1002 51.42 -7.67 11.55
N LEU A 1003 50.85 -8.77 11.07
CA LEU A 1003 51.58 -10.00 10.71
C LEU A 1003 51.84 -10.06 9.19
N SER A 1004 53.07 -10.41 8.79
CA SER A 1004 53.39 -10.84 7.41
C SER A 1004 52.96 -12.29 7.21
N HIS A 1005 51.69 -12.47 6.86
CA HIS A 1005 51.04 -13.77 6.96
C HIS A 1005 51.31 -14.70 5.78
N ALA A 1006 51.45 -14.18 4.57
CA ALA A 1006 51.84 -15.00 3.42
C ALA A 1006 53.22 -15.65 3.65
N GLU A 1007 54.18 -14.89 4.19
CA GLU A 1007 55.52 -15.38 4.54
C GLU A 1007 55.48 -16.36 5.73
N TYR A 1008 54.63 -16.09 6.72
CA TYR A 1008 54.38 -17.01 7.84
C TYR A 1008 53.82 -18.37 7.38
N VAL A 1009 52.74 -18.35 6.59
CA VAL A 1009 52.08 -19.56 6.10
C VAL A 1009 52.99 -20.33 5.15
N ALA A 1010 53.72 -19.67 4.25
CA ALA A 1010 54.74 -20.33 3.43
C ALA A 1010 55.80 -21.03 4.30
N SER A 1011 56.30 -20.36 5.35
CA SER A 1011 57.28 -20.94 6.28
C SER A 1011 56.73 -22.12 7.10
N ILE A 1012 55.42 -22.17 7.37
CA ILE A 1012 54.74 -23.33 7.97
C ILE A 1012 54.70 -24.49 6.98
N LEU A 1013 54.29 -24.24 5.73
CA LEU A 1013 54.15 -25.26 4.69
C LEU A 1013 55.49 -25.92 4.35
N GLU A 1014 56.60 -25.17 4.39
CA GLU A 1014 57.97 -25.72 4.30
C GLU A 1014 58.31 -26.74 5.40
N SER A 1015 57.58 -26.74 6.52
CA SER A 1015 57.72 -27.69 7.63
C SER A 1015 56.70 -28.84 7.57
N ASP A 1016 56.01 -29.05 6.45
CA ASP A 1016 55.15 -30.21 6.20
C ASP A 1016 54.06 -30.43 7.28
N PRO A 1017 53.07 -29.52 7.38
CA PRO A 1017 51.94 -29.66 8.28
C PRO A 1017 50.95 -30.70 7.75
N LEU A 1018 50.36 -31.47 8.66
CA LEU A 1018 49.25 -32.37 8.36
C LEU A 1018 47.97 -31.61 7.96
N SER A 1019 47.77 -30.41 8.54
CA SER A 1019 46.72 -29.47 8.16
C SER A 1019 47.14 -28.04 8.42
N CYS A 1020 46.72 -27.12 7.56
CA CYS A 1020 46.96 -25.69 7.72
C CYS A 1020 45.73 -24.89 7.27
N TRP A 1021 45.07 -24.21 8.21
CA TRP A 1021 44.01 -23.24 7.90
C TRP A 1021 44.59 -21.83 8.02
N PRO A 1022 44.63 -21.03 6.93
CA PRO A 1022 45.21 -19.69 6.98
C PRO A 1022 44.42 -18.70 7.84
N LEU A 1023 43.08 -18.79 7.89
CA LEU A 1023 42.24 -17.88 8.70
C LEU A 1023 42.57 -16.37 8.45
N ARG A 1024 42.75 -15.98 7.18
CA ARG A 1024 43.00 -14.58 6.76
C ARG A 1024 42.42 -14.25 5.38
N THR A 1025 42.18 -15.29 4.58
CA THR A 1025 41.43 -15.27 3.32
C THR A 1025 39.99 -15.77 3.49
N ASP A 1026 39.58 -16.19 4.69
CA ASP A 1026 38.22 -16.70 4.91
C ASP A 1026 37.21 -15.54 4.93
N ASN A 1027 36.39 -15.47 3.88
CA ASN A 1027 35.23 -14.60 3.86
C ASN A 1027 34.34 -14.93 5.07
N PRO A 1028 33.99 -13.97 5.95
CA PRO A 1028 33.23 -14.23 7.17
C PRO A 1028 31.82 -14.80 6.93
N ASN A 1029 31.36 -14.84 5.67
CA ASN A 1029 30.11 -15.45 5.24
C ASN A 1029 30.23 -16.94 4.84
N LEU A 1030 31.44 -17.51 4.75
CA LEU A 1030 31.65 -18.93 4.43
C LEU A 1030 31.55 -19.80 5.68
N ALA A 1031 30.83 -20.93 5.59
CA ALA A 1031 30.75 -21.93 6.65
C ALA A 1031 32.01 -22.78 6.82
N GLN A 1032 32.92 -22.81 5.84
CA GLN A 1032 34.12 -23.62 5.85
C GLN A 1032 35.39 -22.75 5.94
N ALA A 1033 36.42 -23.32 6.57
CA ALA A 1033 37.79 -22.86 6.52
C ALA A 1033 38.60 -23.91 5.74
N ALA A 1034 39.04 -23.56 4.55
CA ALA A 1034 39.79 -24.47 3.69
C ALA A 1034 41.12 -24.87 4.33
N ASP A 1035 41.41 -26.17 4.38
CA ASP A 1035 42.77 -26.67 4.61
C ASP A 1035 43.56 -26.49 3.32
N ILE A 1036 44.71 -25.80 3.39
CA ILE A 1036 45.55 -25.53 2.21
C ILE A 1036 46.66 -26.57 2.02
N THR A 1037 46.60 -27.67 2.75
CA THR A 1037 47.44 -28.86 2.53
C THR A 1037 46.74 -29.86 1.61
N ASP A 1038 47.50 -30.76 1.00
CA ASP A 1038 46.95 -31.81 0.11
C ASP A 1038 46.03 -32.82 0.85
N ASN A 1039 45.95 -32.75 2.19
CA ASN A 1039 45.15 -33.65 3.03
C ASN A 1039 43.66 -33.25 3.14
N ASN A 1040 43.29 -32.01 2.77
CA ASN A 1040 41.91 -31.54 2.70
C ASN A 1040 41.07 -31.71 4.01
N HIS A 1041 41.66 -31.50 5.20
CA HIS A 1041 40.90 -31.56 6.46
C HIS A 1041 40.16 -30.25 6.76
N ASP A 1042 39.19 -29.90 5.92
CA ASP A 1042 38.45 -28.64 6.01
C ASP A 1042 37.78 -28.42 7.39
N GLY A 1043 37.94 -27.21 7.92
CA GLY A 1043 37.26 -26.77 9.13
C GLY A 1043 35.84 -26.28 8.85
N ILE A 1044 34.93 -26.44 9.81
CA ILE A 1044 33.55 -25.94 9.76
C ILE A 1044 33.32 -24.94 10.90
N TYR A 1045 32.93 -23.72 10.55
CA TYR A 1045 32.61 -22.65 11.47
C TYR A 1045 31.21 -22.78 12.10
N GLU A 1046 31.13 -22.64 13.42
CA GLU A 1046 29.84 -22.67 14.11
C GLU A 1046 29.01 -21.40 13.89
N GLY A 1047 27.81 -21.59 13.35
CA GLY A 1047 26.84 -20.50 13.16
C GLY A 1047 27.06 -19.65 11.90
N ARG A 1048 27.99 -20.04 11.03
CA ARG A 1048 28.04 -19.60 9.63
C ARG A 1048 27.27 -20.60 8.76
N GLN A 1049 26.61 -20.15 7.69
CA GLN A 1049 25.76 -20.99 6.83
C GLN A 1049 26.51 -21.45 5.57
N VAL A 1050 26.20 -22.65 5.07
CA VAL A 1050 26.75 -23.16 3.81
C VAL A 1050 26.11 -22.39 2.67
N SER A 1051 26.95 -21.77 1.83
CA SER A 1051 26.63 -20.84 0.73
C SER A 1051 25.67 -19.69 1.08
N ASP A 1052 26.12 -18.45 0.85
CA ASP A 1052 25.24 -17.29 0.95
C ASP A 1052 24.08 -17.42 -0.06
N PRO A 1053 22.80 -17.51 0.35
CA PRO A 1053 21.67 -17.61 -0.57
C PRO A 1053 21.51 -16.35 -1.47
N LYS A 1054 22.30 -15.29 -1.25
CA LYS A 1054 22.40 -14.13 -2.14
C LYS A 1054 23.38 -14.32 -3.30
N GLN A 1055 24.27 -15.33 -3.26
CA GLN A 1055 25.19 -15.65 -4.36
C GLN A 1055 24.57 -16.65 -5.33
N LEU A 1056 24.01 -16.11 -6.42
CA LEU A 1056 23.52 -16.92 -7.54
C LEU A 1056 24.69 -17.52 -8.33
N THR A 1057 24.53 -18.77 -8.80
CA THR A 1057 25.45 -19.42 -9.76
C THR A 1057 25.45 -18.70 -11.11
N PRO A 1058 26.46 -18.90 -12.00
CA PRO A 1058 26.46 -18.34 -13.37
C PRO A 1058 25.13 -18.50 -14.11
N TRP A 1059 24.56 -19.70 -14.08
CA TRP A 1059 23.28 -20.03 -14.70
C TRP A 1059 22.09 -19.29 -14.05
N GLN A 1060 22.06 -19.23 -12.72
CA GLN A 1060 21.03 -18.48 -11.98
C GLN A 1060 21.13 -16.97 -12.20
N ARG A 1061 22.35 -16.41 -12.32
CA ARG A 1061 22.58 -14.99 -12.68
C ARG A 1061 22.08 -14.69 -14.09
N TYR A 1062 22.28 -15.60 -15.04
CA TYR A 1062 21.75 -15.46 -16.40
C TYR A 1062 20.22 -15.45 -16.41
N CYS A 1063 19.60 -16.40 -15.70
CA CYS A 1063 18.15 -16.42 -15.48
C CYS A 1063 17.66 -15.11 -14.84
N GLN A 1064 18.36 -14.59 -13.82
CA GLN A 1064 18.00 -13.32 -13.18
C GLN A 1064 18.10 -12.14 -14.17
N ALA A 1065 19.16 -12.09 -15.00
CA ALA A 1065 19.35 -11.03 -15.98
C ALA A 1065 18.24 -11.02 -17.04
N LEU A 1066 17.75 -12.19 -17.47
CA LEU A 1066 16.60 -12.29 -18.38
C LEU A 1066 15.27 -11.91 -17.71
N LEU A 1067 15.03 -12.35 -16.45
CA LEU A 1067 13.83 -11.95 -15.70
C LEU A 1067 13.78 -10.44 -15.41
N CYS A 1068 14.93 -9.80 -15.19
CA CYS A 1068 15.06 -8.34 -15.05
C CYS A 1068 15.19 -7.61 -16.41
N SER A 1069 15.05 -8.28 -17.55
CA SER A 1069 15.24 -7.64 -18.86
C SER A 1069 14.06 -6.73 -19.22
N ASN A 1070 14.32 -5.71 -20.06
CA ASN A 1070 13.23 -4.92 -20.63
C ASN A 1070 12.28 -5.78 -21.49
N GLU A 1071 12.76 -6.83 -22.18
CA GLU A 1071 11.89 -7.72 -22.98
C GLU A 1071 10.88 -8.47 -22.09
N MET A 1072 11.28 -8.86 -20.87
CA MET A 1072 10.38 -9.52 -19.91
C MET A 1072 9.26 -8.60 -19.40
N MET A 1073 9.46 -7.28 -19.43
CA MET A 1073 8.42 -6.31 -19.05
C MET A 1073 7.44 -5.98 -20.17
N PHE A 1074 7.55 -6.54 -21.38
CA PHE A 1074 6.69 -6.19 -22.51
C PHE A 1074 5.95 -7.42 -23.09
N VAL A 1075 4.80 -7.15 -23.71
CA VAL A 1075 3.95 -8.15 -24.34
C VAL A 1075 4.52 -8.65 -25.68
N ASP A 1076 5.12 -7.74 -26.45
CA ASP A 1076 5.44 -7.87 -27.90
C ASP A 1076 6.92 -7.71 -28.25
#